data_AF-A0A8H8RN41-F1
#
_entry.id   AF-A0A8H8RN41-F1
#
_cell.length_a   1.000
_cell.length_b   1.000
_cell.length_c   1.000
_cell.angle_alpha   90.00
_cell.angle_beta   90.00
_cell.angle_gamma   90.00
#
_symmetry.space_group_name_H-M   'P 1'
#
loop_
_entity.id
_entity.type
_entity.pdbx_description
1 polymer ?
#
loop_
_entity_poly.entity_id
_entity_poly.type
_entity_poly.pdbx_seq_one_letter_code
_entity_poly.pdbx_strand_id
1 'polypeptide(L)'
;MTPTRGIVAAARIVIRPTKVLRNSWARYSSTATNPPPTSQQQNATRSFHAISSQNAGLAEASNPAMAFPCLDALESKTATLEARSMASGPEPSYTSGATLSYHCSDPLLLDWGGVLPSFDIAYETWGSLNADRSNVILLHTGLSASSHAHSTERNPKPGWWEKFIGPGGCLDTDKYHVVCTNVIGGCYGSTGPSSIDPADGKRYATRFPILTMEDMVRAQFRLLDGLGINKLYASVGASMGGMQSLAAGILFPERVGRIASISGCARSHPYSIAMRHTQRQVLMMDKNWSRGFYYDSVPPHAGMKLAREIATVTYRSGPEWEQRFGRRRADPRKVPALCPDFLIETYLDHAGEKFCLEYDANSLLYVSKAMDLFDLGATHQSATAARRAESSERLGAKDQSWDGATSCSLTLPDTPYEEQPEAGAPTDLNAPVTVSSAPPQDLVLGLKGLRDHPALIMGVESDILFPAWQQREIAETLKKGGNKNVTHVELGQDLSLFGHDSFLLDLEHIGANLRQVTIRGFRLVLEERRKTGKTEGEREPLLGGVYISSSSSTSSSSISSLSLEEERGNTVETARGAEESAMATKATGIESIHEVGPGESFKAYRASDGLEGVGGGNGGDSGRLEMRDGNGVDEAVLEQGIEALEGRGKKWYAYLMTRDFWLVLVIGQILALCITATNTFSTLLVNKGTSIPAFQTLFNYVLLTAIYTTYTIYKYGPKKYFKLLLVDGWKYVILSFMDVEGNYFTVLAYRYTNLLSAQLINFWSIICVVIISFLFLKVRYKWAQILGILICCGGMGVLLASDHITSGSGDSTPTQVKGDIFALVGATMYGLSNVFEEWFVSKRPMYEVLGMLGLFGIIINGLTAAIFDRGSFKTATWDGQVGGYIVGYTLALGIFYTLAPIILRMASAAFFDISLLTGNFWGIIIGIKVFGYTIYYLYPIAFVMIILGLVVYFLAGSMLGDSRKPWLGRYQEDGVAGVGTAKLKAIKEARREGVIVGGEGNV
;
A
#
# COMPACT_ATOMS: atom_id res chain seq x y z
N MET A 1 -50.47 29.17 23.26
CA MET A 1 -51.55 28.34 23.81
C MET A 1 -51.17 26.88 23.64
N THR A 2 -51.28 26.07 24.70
CA THR A 2 -51.31 24.59 24.74
C THR A 2 -52.79 24.13 24.88
N PRO A 3 -53.16 22.84 25.04
CA PRO A 3 -52.43 21.56 24.94
C PRO A 3 -52.80 20.81 23.62
N THR A 4 -53.15 19.52 23.43
CA THR A 4 -53.43 18.26 24.20
C THR A 4 -53.36 17.10 23.16
N ARG A 5 -52.90 15.85 23.36
CA ARG A 5 -52.73 14.89 24.50
C ARG A 5 -54.00 14.09 24.88
N GLY A 6 -53.89 12.75 24.90
CA GLY A 6 -54.94 11.77 25.29
C GLY A 6 -55.64 11.11 24.08
N ILE A 7 -56.22 9.90 24.12
CA ILE A 7 -56.50 8.85 25.15
C ILE A 7 -56.43 7.50 24.36
N VAL A 8 -55.69 6.42 24.70
CA VAL A 8 -55.60 5.54 25.89
C VAL A 8 -56.85 4.67 26.16
N ALA A 9 -56.88 3.44 25.62
CA ALA A 9 -57.71 2.33 26.10
C ALA A 9 -56.98 1.00 25.88
N ALA A 10 -57.19 0.00 26.75
CA ALA A 10 -56.38 -1.23 26.79
C ALA A 10 -57.13 -2.46 27.33
N ALA A 11 -56.45 -3.62 27.27
CA ALA A 11 -56.83 -4.94 27.83
C ALA A 11 -58.01 -5.68 27.14
N ARG A 12 -58.20 -7.01 27.25
CA ARG A 12 -57.34 -8.24 27.26
C ARG A 12 -58.32 -9.45 27.40
N ILE A 13 -57.84 -10.71 27.44
CA ILE A 13 -58.55 -11.92 27.97
C ILE A 13 -59.72 -12.47 27.08
N VAL A 14 -59.96 -13.79 26.83
CA VAL A 14 -59.15 -15.04 26.93
C VAL A 14 -59.84 -16.25 26.23
N ILE A 15 -59.06 -17.19 25.63
CA ILE A 15 -59.25 -18.67 25.41
C ILE A 15 -60.61 -19.27 24.91
N ARG A 16 -60.61 -19.87 23.68
CA ARG A 16 -61.06 -21.25 23.19
C ARG A 16 -62.39 -21.91 23.71
N PRO A 17 -62.83 -23.15 23.31
CA PRO A 17 -62.36 -24.17 22.32
C PRO A 17 -63.47 -24.81 21.38
N THR A 18 -63.11 -25.90 20.66
CA THR A 18 -63.93 -27.05 20.11
C THR A 18 -64.62 -26.94 18.72
N LYS A 19 -64.89 -28.03 17.94
CA LYS A 19 -64.19 -29.33 17.61
C LYS A 19 -64.99 -30.10 16.49
N VAL A 20 -64.46 -31.25 15.97
CA VAL A 20 -65.20 -32.43 15.37
C VAL A 20 -65.81 -32.25 13.94
N LEU A 21 -65.89 -33.23 12.99
CA LEU A 21 -65.21 -34.53 12.67
C LEU A 21 -65.64 -35.05 11.26
N ARG A 22 -64.84 -35.93 10.61
CA ARG A 22 -65.34 -37.21 10.00
C ARG A 22 -64.22 -38.25 9.77
N ASN A 23 -64.59 -39.52 9.49
CA ASN A 23 -63.76 -40.73 9.67
C ASN A 23 -63.83 -41.76 8.51
N SER A 24 -62.77 -42.59 8.38
CA SER A 24 -62.80 -44.02 7.99
C SER A 24 -61.42 -44.66 8.33
N TRP A 25 -61.25 -45.48 9.38
CA TRP A 25 -61.45 -46.96 9.45
C TRP A 25 -60.35 -47.78 8.72
N ALA A 26 -59.76 -48.86 9.27
CA ALA A 26 -60.02 -49.59 10.54
C ALA A 26 -58.82 -50.47 11.05
N ARG A 27 -58.83 -50.76 12.38
CA ARG A 27 -58.42 -52.02 13.12
C ARG A 27 -57.02 -52.68 12.87
N TYR A 28 -56.41 -53.48 13.77
CA TYR A 28 -56.81 -54.19 15.02
C TYR A 28 -55.57 -54.34 15.99
N SER A 29 -55.73 -54.13 17.32
CA SER A 29 -55.10 -54.86 18.50
C SER A 29 -53.58 -55.21 18.57
N SER A 30 -52.84 -55.25 19.71
CA SER A 30 -53.05 -54.86 21.14
C SER A 30 -51.79 -55.11 22.01
N THR A 31 -51.68 -54.44 23.17
CA THR A 31 -50.97 -54.84 24.45
C THR A 31 -49.43 -55.10 24.44
N ALA A 32 -48.63 -54.83 25.49
CA ALA A 32 -48.78 -54.08 26.76
C ALA A 32 -47.40 -53.91 27.48
N THR A 33 -47.42 -53.30 28.69
CA THR A 33 -46.38 -53.26 29.77
C THR A 33 -45.24 -52.22 29.75
N ASN A 34 -44.91 -51.74 30.96
CA ASN A 34 -43.80 -50.84 31.36
C ASN A 34 -42.78 -51.65 32.23
N PRO A 35 -41.67 -51.07 32.78
CA PRO A 35 -40.82 -49.93 32.40
C PRO A 35 -39.42 -50.46 31.92
N PRO A 36 -38.25 -49.78 32.03
CA PRO A 36 -37.48 -49.69 33.30
C PRO A 36 -36.59 -48.37 33.38
N PRO A 37 -35.34 -48.26 33.92
CA PRO A 37 -34.94 -47.05 34.68
C PRO A 37 -33.57 -46.40 34.30
N THR A 38 -33.08 -45.56 35.22
CA THR A 38 -31.83 -44.76 35.26
C THR A 38 -30.51 -45.33 34.72
N SER A 39 -29.70 -44.41 34.16
CA SER A 39 -28.27 -44.13 34.47
C SER A 39 -27.30 -44.08 33.26
N GLN A 40 -26.12 -43.49 33.50
CA GLN A 40 -24.94 -43.37 32.62
C GLN A 40 -25.10 -42.54 31.33
N GLN A 41 -24.82 -41.23 31.45
CA GLN A 41 -24.29 -40.48 30.32
C GLN A 41 -22.85 -40.96 30.03
N GLN A 42 -22.61 -41.49 28.84
CA GLN A 42 -21.27 -41.65 28.27
C GLN A 42 -21.19 -40.92 26.93
N ASN A 43 -19.97 -40.57 26.54
CA ASN A 43 -19.70 -39.69 25.41
C ASN A 43 -20.18 -40.28 24.08
N ALA A 44 -20.92 -39.48 23.30
CA ALA A 44 -21.30 -39.79 21.93
C ALA A 44 -20.72 -38.73 20.99
N THR A 45 -19.56 -39.04 20.40
CA THR A 45 -18.87 -38.21 19.41
C THR A 45 -19.80 -37.96 18.21
N ARG A 46 -20.22 -36.72 17.98
CA ARG A 46 -21.18 -36.37 16.92
C ARG A 46 -20.47 -36.06 15.61
N SER A 47 -20.09 -37.12 14.89
CA SER A 47 -19.56 -37.06 13.53
C SER A 47 -20.61 -36.67 12.49
N PHE A 48 -21.02 -35.40 12.48
CA PHE A 48 -21.97 -34.84 11.53
C PHE A 48 -21.35 -34.52 10.17
N HIS A 49 -20.92 -35.55 9.41
CA HIS A 49 -20.98 -35.55 7.94
C HIS A 49 -20.83 -36.96 7.32
N ALA A 50 -21.73 -37.88 7.72
CA ALA A 50 -21.87 -39.20 7.08
C ALA A 50 -23.34 -39.66 7.00
N ILE A 51 -24.29 -38.74 6.79
CA ILE A 51 -25.70 -39.11 6.57
C ILE A 51 -25.86 -39.58 5.13
N SER A 52 -25.93 -40.90 4.95
CA SER A 52 -26.53 -41.51 3.76
C SER A 52 -28.02 -41.16 3.73
N SER A 53 -28.40 -40.17 2.92
CA SER A 53 -29.77 -39.66 2.85
C SER A 53 -30.66 -40.57 2.01
N GLN A 54 -31.09 -41.70 2.58
CA GLN A 54 -32.32 -42.37 2.13
C GLN A 54 -33.55 -41.51 2.48
N ASN A 55 -33.77 -40.46 1.68
CA ASN A 55 -34.99 -39.65 1.68
C ASN A 55 -35.34 -39.32 0.23
N ALA A 56 -36.19 -40.15 -0.39
CA ALA A 56 -36.70 -39.89 -1.72
C ALA A 56 -37.69 -38.71 -1.72
N GLY A 57 -37.63 -37.85 -2.74
CA GLY A 57 -38.69 -36.88 -3.04
C GLY A 57 -38.33 -35.39 -2.91
N LEU A 58 -37.09 -35.04 -2.54
CA LEU A 58 -36.55 -33.69 -2.74
C LEU A 58 -35.57 -33.73 -3.93
N ALA A 59 -35.61 -32.70 -4.78
CA ALA A 59 -34.64 -32.57 -5.86
C ALA A 59 -33.26 -32.31 -5.27
N GLU A 60 -32.26 -33.11 -5.66
CA GLU A 60 -30.87 -32.88 -5.26
C GLU A 60 -30.42 -31.51 -5.77
N ALA A 61 -29.70 -30.77 -4.92
CA ALA A 61 -29.21 -29.45 -5.28
C ALA A 61 -28.25 -29.57 -6.47
N SER A 62 -28.36 -28.67 -7.45
CA SER A 62 -27.54 -28.70 -8.67
C SER A 62 -26.03 -28.59 -8.44
N ASN A 63 -25.64 -28.20 -7.22
CA ASN A 63 -24.29 -28.31 -6.70
C ASN A 63 -24.38 -28.95 -5.29
N PRO A 64 -23.54 -29.94 -4.95
CA PRO A 64 -23.46 -30.47 -3.60
C PRO A 64 -22.89 -29.43 -2.62
N ALA A 65 -23.13 -29.60 -1.32
CA ALA A 65 -22.53 -28.78 -0.28
C ALA A 65 -21.00 -28.93 -0.27
N MET A 66 -20.28 -27.83 -0.03
CA MET A 66 -18.82 -27.83 0.08
C MET A 66 -18.38 -28.40 1.45
N ALA A 67 -17.26 -29.13 1.47
CA ALA A 67 -16.61 -29.56 2.70
C ALA A 67 -15.66 -28.46 3.24
N PHE A 68 -15.50 -28.37 4.56
CA PHE A 68 -14.72 -27.32 5.22
C PHE A 68 -13.58 -27.90 6.08
N PRO A 69 -12.57 -28.57 5.48
CA PRO A 69 -11.52 -29.28 6.22
C PRO A 69 -10.67 -28.41 7.15
N CYS A 70 -10.66 -27.09 6.96
CA CYS A 70 -10.05 -26.14 7.90
C CYS A 70 -10.87 -25.99 9.20
N LEU A 71 -12.20 -26.02 9.13
CA LEU A 71 -13.08 -26.03 10.30
C LEU A 71 -13.03 -27.40 10.98
N ASP A 72 -13.06 -28.49 10.21
CA ASP A 72 -12.89 -29.85 10.74
C ASP A 72 -11.56 -30.01 11.50
N ALA A 73 -10.47 -29.41 10.98
CA ALA A 73 -9.16 -29.39 11.63
C ALA A 73 -9.14 -28.51 12.89
N LEU A 74 -9.80 -27.35 12.87
CA LEU A 74 -9.93 -26.44 14.02
C LEU A 74 -10.74 -27.08 15.16
N GLU A 75 -11.85 -27.73 14.84
CA GLU A 75 -12.67 -28.47 15.81
C GLU A 75 -11.92 -29.69 16.36
N SER A 76 -11.23 -30.46 15.50
CA SER A 76 -10.38 -31.58 15.93
C SER A 76 -9.23 -31.14 16.84
N LYS A 77 -8.60 -30.00 16.55
CA LYS A 77 -7.55 -29.44 17.40
C LYS A 77 -8.12 -28.89 18.72
N THR A 78 -9.29 -28.27 18.69
CA THR A 78 -10.03 -27.87 19.90
C THR A 78 -10.31 -29.09 20.77
N ALA A 79 -10.93 -30.13 20.21
CA ALA A 79 -11.20 -31.41 20.89
C ALA A 79 -9.94 -32.05 21.50
N THR A 80 -8.80 -31.94 20.82
CA THR A 80 -7.50 -32.40 21.32
C THR A 80 -7.02 -31.59 22.53
N LEU A 81 -7.29 -30.28 22.58
CA LEU A 81 -7.04 -29.44 23.74
C LEU A 81 -8.00 -29.76 24.90
N GLU A 82 -9.27 -30.08 24.65
CA GLU A 82 -10.21 -30.54 25.70
C GLU A 82 -9.74 -31.87 26.32
N ALA A 83 -9.31 -32.82 25.48
CA ALA A 83 -8.77 -34.10 25.94
C ALA A 83 -7.46 -33.94 26.75
N ARG A 84 -6.57 -33.02 26.33
CA ARG A 84 -5.35 -32.70 27.09
C ARG A 84 -5.64 -31.99 28.40
N SER A 85 -6.59 -31.05 28.41
CA SER A 85 -7.03 -30.31 29.60
C SER A 85 -7.42 -31.24 30.75
N MET A 86 -8.16 -32.31 30.45
CA MET A 86 -8.55 -33.32 31.45
C MET A 86 -7.40 -34.23 31.93
N ALA A 87 -6.24 -34.22 31.27
CA ALA A 87 -5.14 -35.16 31.52
C ALA A 87 -3.87 -34.52 32.12
N SER A 88 -3.53 -33.28 31.74
CA SER A 88 -2.34 -32.55 32.24
C SER A 88 -2.66 -31.23 32.92
N GLY A 89 -3.95 -30.94 33.15
CA GLY A 89 -4.43 -29.59 33.45
C GLY A 89 -4.67 -28.76 32.19
N PRO A 90 -5.57 -27.75 32.27
CA PRO A 90 -6.04 -26.93 31.15
C PRO A 90 -5.01 -25.94 30.57
N GLU A 91 -4.16 -25.36 31.41
CA GLU A 91 -3.42 -24.15 31.04
C GLU A 91 -2.23 -24.41 30.11
N PRO A 92 -2.06 -23.60 29.05
CA PRO A 92 -0.77 -23.47 28.37
C PRO A 92 0.28 -22.85 29.32
N SER A 93 1.51 -23.34 29.27
CA SER A 93 2.60 -22.77 30.08
C SER A 93 3.07 -21.44 29.49
N TYR A 94 2.48 -20.33 29.93
CA TYR A 94 2.83 -18.95 29.56
C TYR A 94 4.19 -18.49 30.15
N THR A 95 5.20 -19.35 30.08
CA THR A 95 6.54 -19.19 30.67
C THR A 95 7.55 -18.90 29.57
N SER A 96 8.04 -17.65 29.50
CA SER A 96 9.14 -17.26 28.60
C SER A 96 10.45 -18.00 28.93
N GLY A 97 10.63 -18.38 30.19
CA GLY A 97 11.74 -19.16 30.74
C GLY A 97 11.91 -18.85 32.22
N ALA A 98 13.13 -18.90 32.74
CA ALA A 98 13.44 -18.42 34.09
C ALA A 98 13.64 -16.90 34.08
N THR A 99 12.86 -16.18 34.89
CA THR A 99 12.96 -14.72 35.09
C THR A 99 13.38 -14.41 36.53
N LEU A 100 13.67 -13.14 36.82
CA LEU A 100 13.63 -12.63 38.19
C LEU A 100 12.18 -12.21 38.52
N SER A 101 11.83 -12.16 39.80
CA SER A 101 10.55 -11.63 40.28
C SER A 101 10.78 -10.67 41.44
N TYR A 102 10.05 -9.56 41.44
CA TYR A 102 9.99 -8.59 42.52
C TYR A 102 8.57 -8.55 43.08
N HIS A 103 8.42 -8.88 44.36
CA HIS A 103 7.15 -8.77 45.07
C HIS A 103 7.01 -7.40 45.72
N CYS A 104 5.88 -6.74 45.50
CA CYS A 104 5.50 -5.49 46.14
C CYS A 104 4.30 -5.71 47.06
N SER A 105 4.51 -5.54 48.37
CA SER A 105 3.47 -5.62 49.40
C SER A 105 2.64 -4.34 49.55
N ASP A 106 3.03 -3.27 48.85
CA ASP A 106 2.33 -1.99 48.88
C ASP A 106 1.16 -1.99 47.87
N PRO A 107 -0.06 -1.61 48.26
CA PRO A 107 -1.21 -1.67 47.37
C PRO A 107 -1.11 -0.68 46.21
N LEU A 108 -1.40 -1.15 44.99
CA LEU A 108 -1.43 -0.32 43.79
C LEU A 108 -2.87 0.14 43.49
N LEU A 109 -3.12 1.44 43.67
CA LEU A 109 -4.39 2.10 43.31
C LEU A 109 -4.44 2.42 41.81
N LEU A 110 -5.51 2.00 41.14
CA LEU A 110 -5.62 2.02 39.67
C LEU A 110 -6.54 3.14 39.12
N ASP A 111 -6.31 3.59 37.89
CA ASP A 111 -6.85 4.85 37.33
C ASP A 111 -8.34 4.85 36.94
N TRP A 112 -8.94 3.66 36.94
CA TRP A 112 -10.38 3.44 36.75
C TRP A 112 -11.03 2.75 37.96
N GLY A 113 -10.36 2.83 39.12
CA GLY A 113 -10.78 2.16 40.35
C GLY A 113 -10.29 0.72 40.45
N GLY A 114 -10.49 0.13 41.63
CA GLY A 114 -9.89 -1.14 42.01
C GLY A 114 -8.46 -0.98 42.54
N VAL A 115 -7.99 -2.05 43.19
CA VAL A 115 -6.70 -2.10 43.90
C VAL A 115 -6.09 -3.48 43.67
N LEU A 116 -4.79 -3.55 43.43
CA LEU A 116 -4.01 -4.78 43.63
C LEU A 116 -3.40 -4.70 45.04
N PRO A 117 -3.83 -5.52 46.03
CA PRO A 117 -3.38 -5.39 47.42
C PRO A 117 -1.87 -5.62 47.58
N SER A 118 -1.34 -6.52 46.77
CA SER A 118 0.07 -6.74 46.48
C SER A 118 0.19 -7.18 45.02
N PHE A 119 1.40 -7.10 44.44
CA PHE A 119 1.66 -7.52 43.07
C PHE A 119 3.12 -7.92 42.86
N ASP A 120 3.34 -8.77 41.86
CA ASP A 120 4.64 -9.25 41.41
C ASP A 120 4.97 -8.64 40.04
N ILE A 121 6.25 -8.29 39.84
CA ILE A 121 6.80 -7.94 38.52
C ILE A 121 7.89 -8.94 38.16
N ALA A 122 7.69 -9.63 37.05
CA ALA A 122 8.71 -10.46 36.41
C ALA A 122 9.62 -9.57 35.55
N TYR A 123 10.93 -9.68 35.74
CA TYR A 123 11.91 -8.84 35.08
C TYR A 123 13.21 -9.61 34.79
N GLU A 124 13.99 -9.09 33.84
CA GLU A 124 15.30 -9.60 33.47
C GLU A 124 16.26 -8.43 33.24
N THR A 125 17.56 -8.69 33.36
CA THR A 125 18.60 -7.64 33.35
C THR A 125 19.87 -8.07 32.62
N TRP A 126 20.49 -7.15 31.87
CA TRP A 126 21.75 -7.37 31.16
C TRP A 126 22.73 -6.21 31.39
N GLY A 127 24.03 -6.50 31.37
CA GLY A 127 25.09 -5.53 31.67
C GLY A 127 25.22 -5.20 33.16
N SER A 128 26.31 -4.52 33.51
CA SER A 128 26.69 -4.27 34.91
C SER A 128 26.16 -2.94 35.44
N LEU A 129 25.54 -2.97 36.63
CA LEU A 129 25.11 -1.76 37.35
C LEU A 129 26.32 -1.02 37.93
N ASN A 130 26.46 0.28 37.63
CA ASN A 130 27.55 1.10 38.16
C ASN A 130 27.33 1.52 39.63
N ALA A 131 28.39 1.95 40.31
CA ALA A 131 28.39 2.19 41.76
C ALA A 131 27.40 3.27 42.23
N ASP A 132 27.18 4.30 41.41
CA ASP A 132 26.20 5.38 41.61
C ASP A 132 24.83 5.09 40.98
N ARG A 133 24.67 3.91 40.34
CA ARG A 133 23.43 3.39 39.74
C ARG A 133 22.84 4.29 38.64
N SER A 134 23.67 5.13 38.03
CA SER A 134 23.30 6.11 37.01
C SER A 134 23.22 5.54 35.58
N ASN A 135 23.63 4.29 35.35
CA ASN A 135 23.68 3.67 34.02
C ASN A 135 22.48 2.76 33.68
N VAL A 136 21.36 2.90 34.38
CA VAL A 136 20.18 2.04 34.16
C VAL A 136 19.35 2.49 32.96
N ILE A 137 19.04 1.57 32.05
CA ILE A 137 18.05 1.77 30.99
C ILE A 137 16.83 0.90 31.30
N LEU A 138 15.65 1.49 31.44
CA LEU A 138 14.39 0.75 31.52
C LEU A 138 13.85 0.51 30.10
N LEU A 139 13.71 -0.77 29.74
CA LEU A 139 13.13 -1.22 28.49
C LEU A 139 11.67 -1.63 28.70
N HIS A 140 10.77 -0.94 28.00
CA HIS A 140 9.33 -1.19 28.01
C HIS A 140 8.92 -2.06 26.81
N THR A 141 8.12 -3.09 27.06
CA THR A 141 7.72 -4.09 26.07
C THR A 141 6.58 -3.63 25.15
N GLY A 142 6.50 -4.24 23.96
CA GLY A 142 5.28 -4.27 23.16
C GLY A 142 4.22 -5.22 23.76
N LEU A 143 2.95 -5.09 23.35
CA LEU A 143 1.79 -5.80 23.94
C LEU A 143 2.03 -7.31 24.16
N SER A 144 2.63 -8.00 23.18
CA SER A 144 2.81 -9.46 23.23
C SER A 144 4.22 -9.92 23.64
N ALA A 145 5.02 -9.05 24.25
CA ALA A 145 6.41 -9.33 24.62
C ALA A 145 6.60 -9.46 26.14
N SER A 146 7.40 -10.45 26.55
CA SER A 146 7.76 -10.72 27.95
C SER A 146 8.96 -9.88 28.39
N SER A 147 9.40 -10.06 29.65
CA SER A 147 10.69 -9.55 30.13
C SER A 147 11.87 -9.98 29.25
N HIS A 148 11.77 -11.12 28.56
CA HIS A 148 12.88 -11.80 27.91
C HIS A 148 13.31 -11.15 26.59
N ALA A 149 13.99 -10.00 26.69
CA ALA A 149 14.46 -9.21 25.56
C ALA A 149 15.75 -9.76 24.94
N HIS A 150 16.63 -10.39 25.71
CA HIS A 150 17.85 -11.06 25.25
C HIS A 150 18.13 -12.33 26.08
N SER A 151 18.82 -13.31 25.50
CA SER A 151 19.29 -14.53 26.16
C SER A 151 20.06 -14.26 27.47
N THR A 152 20.02 -15.22 28.40
CA THR A 152 20.82 -15.23 29.64
C THR A 152 21.29 -16.65 29.96
N GLU A 153 22.25 -16.82 30.88
CA GLU A 153 22.64 -18.15 31.37
C GLU A 153 21.47 -18.96 31.97
N ARG A 154 20.47 -18.26 32.54
CA ARG A 154 19.26 -18.87 33.13
C ARG A 154 18.16 -19.13 32.10
N ASN A 155 18.16 -18.41 30.99
CA ASN A 155 17.23 -18.58 29.87
C ASN A 155 18.00 -18.40 28.55
N PRO A 156 18.68 -19.44 28.03
CA PRO A 156 19.55 -19.34 26.86
C PRO A 156 18.80 -19.36 25.53
N LYS A 157 17.49 -19.11 25.54
CA LYS A 157 16.70 -18.90 24.33
C LYS A 157 16.99 -17.49 23.78
N PRO A 158 16.88 -17.25 22.47
CA PRO A 158 16.90 -15.90 21.93
C PRO A 158 15.68 -15.10 22.42
N GLY A 159 15.92 -13.89 22.96
CA GLY A 159 14.89 -12.96 23.37
C GLY A 159 14.27 -12.18 22.20
N TRP A 160 13.18 -11.45 22.48
CA TRP A 160 12.43 -10.73 21.43
C TRP A 160 13.20 -9.54 20.81
N TRP A 161 14.30 -9.13 21.42
CA TRP A 161 15.20 -8.06 20.96
C TRP A 161 16.69 -8.49 20.98
N GLU A 162 16.96 -9.80 20.82
CA GLU A 162 18.28 -10.44 20.93
C GLU A 162 19.40 -9.65 20.23
N LYS A 163 19.15 -9.16 19.01
CA LYS A 163 20.18 -8.46 18.21
C LYS A 163 20.43 -7.01 18.64
N PHE A 164 19.53 -6.40 19.40
CA PHE A 164 19.60 -4.98 19.82
C PHE A 164 20.37 -4.80 21.12
N ILE A 165 20.38 -5.79 22.01
CA ILE A 165 21.05 -5.77 23.32
C ILE A 165 22.39 -6.52 23.21
N GLY A 166 23.38 -6.16 24.03
CA GLY A 166 24.63 -6.92 24.20
C GLY A 166 25.90 -6.07 24.12
N PRO A 167 27.09 -6.68 24.24
CA PRO A 167 28.38 -5.98 24.22
C PRO A 167 28.59 -5.21 22.91
N GLY A 168 28.78 -3.90 22.98
CA GLY A 168 28.87 -3.02 21.80
C GLY A 168 27.58 -2.93 20.96
N GLY A 169 26.46 -3.43 21.48
CA GLY A 169 25.14 -3.47 20.82
C GLY A 169 24.47 -2.10 20.68
N CYS A 170 23.16 -2.10 20.44
CA CYS A 170 22.38 -0.86 20.35
C CYS A 170 22.01 -0.34 21.74
N LEU A 171 21.59 -1.27 22.60
CA LEU A 171 21.59 -1.17 24.06
C LEU A 171 22.83 -1.89 24.59
N ASP A 172 23.94 -1.15 24.60
CA ASP A 172 25.28 -1.64 24.89
C ASP A 172 25.46 -2.04 26.38
N THR A 173 25.57 -3.34 26.64
CA THR A 173 25.66 -3.91 28.00
C THR A 173 27.02 -3.71 28.68
N ASP A 174 28.05 -3.31 27.94
CA ASP A 174 29.35 -2.95 28.52
C ASP A 174 29.30 -1.57 29.17
N LYS A 175 28.27 -0.77 28.84
CA LYS A 175 28.06 0.60 29.33
C LYS A 175 26.83 0.73 30.22
N TYR A 176 25.76 -0.03 29.95
CA TYR A 176 24.45 0.15 30.58
C TYR A 176 23.94 -1.12 31.24
N HIS A 177 23.26 -0.93 32.38
CA HIS A 177 22.44 -1.96 33.00
C HIS A 177 21.02 -1.87 32.43
N VAL A 178 20.70 -2.72 31.46
CA VAL A 178 19.39 -2.78 30.81
C VAL A 178 18.47 -3.61 31.71
N VAL A 179 17.31 -3.07 32.08
CA VAL A 179 16.26 -3.75 32.84
C VAL A 179 15.01 -3.83 31.96
N CYS A 180 14.51 -5.03 31.70
CA CYS A 180 13.25 -5.24 30.97
C CYS A 180 12.22 -5.91 31.88
N THR A 181 10.96 -5.50 31.78
CA THR A 181 9.86 -6.00 32.63
C THR A 181 8.75 -6.57 31.77
N ASN A 182 8.11 -7.65 32.22
CA ASN A 182 6.75 -7.93 31.79
C ASN A 182 5.81 -6.96 32.53
N VAL A 183 4.80 -6.43 31.83
CA VAL A 183 3.85 -5.48 32.43
C VAL A 183 2.86 -6.18 33.37
N ILE A 184 2.41 -5.47 34.42
CA ILE A 184 1.20 -5.88 35.13
C ILE A 184 0.02 -5.92 34.15
N GLY A 185 -0.90 -6.87 34.34
CA GLY A 185 -1.92 -7.21 33.35
C GLY A 185 -1.44 -8.19 32.26
N GLY A 186 -0.13 -8.29 32.01
CA GLY A 186 0.47 -9.32 31.15
C GLY A 186 0.48 -10.71 31.79
N CYS A 187 0.93 -11.72 31.05
CA CYS A 187 0.87 -13.13 31.46
C CYS A 187 2.23 -13.79 31.75
N TYR A 188 3.35 -13.17 31.39
CA TYR A 188 4.69 -13.72 31.58
C TYR A 188 5.22 -13.42 33.00
N GLY A 189 4.53 -13.97 34.02
CA GLY A 189 4.99 -14.03 35.41
C GLY A 189 4.75 -12.79 36.29
N SER A 190 4.31 -11.65 35.75
CA SER A 190 3.86 -10.50 36.56
C SER A 190 2.36 -10.60 36.87
N THR A 191 1.88 -9.87 37.87
CA THR A 191 0.46 -9.94 38.26
C THR A 191 -0.48 -9.45 37.15
N GLY A 192 -1.37 -10.32 36.69
CA GLY A 192 -2.37 -10.07 35.67
C GLY A 192 -3.64 -10.91 35.86
N PRO A 193 -4.55 -10.96 34.88
CA PRO A 193 -5.80 -11.75 34.96
C PRO A 193 -5.58 -13.25 35.23
N SER A 194 -4.48 -13.83 34.74
CA SER A 194 -4.09 -15.23 34.99
C SER A 194 -3.41 -15.44 36.35
N SER A 195 -3.16 -14.40 37.14
CA SER A 195 -2.62 -14.52 38.50
C SER A 195 -3.70 -14.89 39.51
N ILE A 196 -3.28 -15.39 40.68
CA ILE A 196 -4.17 -15.66 41.80
C ILE A 196 -4.48 -14.35 42.55
N ASP A 197 -5.75 -14.14 42.86
CA ASP A 197 -6.24 -13.09 43.75
C ASP A 197 -5.99 -13.50 45.21
N PRO A 198 -5.20 -12.73 45.99
CA PRO A 198 -4.92 -13.04 47.39
C PRO A 198 -6.16 -12.93 48.30
N ALA A 199 -7.26 -12.34 47.85
CA ALA A 199 -8.49 -12.21 48.63
C ALA A 199 -9.32 -13.50 48.71
N ASP A 200 -9.31 -14.35 47.66
CA ASP A 200 -10.12 -15.58 47.61
C ASP A 200 -9.39 -16.84 47.11
N GLY A 201 -8.12 -16.72 46.71
CA GLY A 201 -7.29 -17.84 46.28
C GLY A 201 -7.60 -18.36 44.88
N LYS A 202 -8.48 -17.71 44.10
CA LYS A 202 -8.81 -18.07 42.71
C LYS A 202 -8.07 -17.18 41.72
N ARG A 203 -8.06 -17.55 40.43
CA ARG A 203 -7.63 -16.66 39.34
C ARG A 203 -8.39 -15.33 39.39
N TYR A 204 -7.74 -14.20 39.10
CA TYR A 204 -8.42 -12.90 38.97
C TYR A 204 -9.45 -12.95 37.84
N ALA A 205 -9.07 -13.47 36.66
CA ALA A 205 -9.90 -13.48 35.45
C ALA A 205 -10.47 -12.07 35.15
N THR A 206 -11.75 -11.96 34.79
CA THR A 206 -12.45 -10.69 34.58
C THR A 206 -12.82 -9.94 35.88
N ARG A 207 -12.34 -10.40 37.05
CA ARG A 207 -12.30 -9.60 38.29
C ARG A 207 -11.05 -8.71 38.38
N PHE A 208 -10.06 -8.92 37.50
CA PHE A 208 -8.89 -8.04 37.41
C PHE A 208 -9.35 -6.61 37.08
N PRO A 209 -8.80 -5.54 37.71
CA PRO A 209 -9.28 -4.19 37.44
C PRO A 209 -8.79 -3.65 36.08
N ILE A 210 -9.46 -2.62 35.58
CA ILE A 210 -9.07 -1.95 34.32
C ILE A 210 -7.76 -1.18 34.53
N LEU A 211 -6.75 -1.48 33.71
CA LEU A 211 -5.44 -0.81 33.71
C LEU A 211 -5.37 0.32 32.69
N THR A 212 -4.44 1.23 32.95
CA THR A 212 -3.85 2.21 32.02
C THR A 212 -2.37 1.90 31.77
N MET A 213 -1.72 2.63 30.85
CA MET A 213 -0.25 2.57 30.71
C MET A 213 0.45 3.16 31.95
N GLU A 214 -0.17 4.18 32.53
CA GLU A 214 0.24 4.89 33.73
C GLU A 214 0.28 3.96 34.96
N ASP A 215 -0.66 3.01 35.06
CA ASP A 215 -0.65 1.95 36.08
C ASP A 215 0.56 1.02 35.91
N MET A 216 0.83 0.57 34.68
CA MET A 216 1.98 -0.30 34.37
C MET A 216 3.30 0.39 34.70
N VAL A 217 3.43 1.66 34.35
CA VAL A 217 4.61 2.49 34.65
C VAL A 217 4.76 2.73 36.15
N ARG A 218 3.67 3.02 36.90
CA ARG A 218 3.74 3.14 38.36
C ARG A 218 4.18 1.85 39.04
N ALA A 219 3.76 0.69 38.53
CA ALA A 219 4.25 -0.60 39.00
C ALA A 219 5.75 -0.79 38.71
N GLN A 220 6.20 -0.51 37.48
CA GLN A 220 7.61 -0.57 37.08
C GLN A 220 8.51 0.31 37.97
N PHE A 221 8.03 1.49 38.37
CA PHE A 221 8.80 2.36 39.27
C PHE A 221 8.86 1.84 40.72
N ARG A 222 7.92 0.99 41.18
CA ARG A 222 8.07 0.25 42.45
C ARG A 222 9.19 -0.80 42.39
N LEU A 223 9.35 -1.48 41.26
CA LEU A 223 10.52 -2.34 41.03
C LEU A 223 11.82 -1.52 41.10
N LEU A 224 11.86 -0.33 40.48
CA LEU A 224 13.03 0.56 40.58
C LEU A 224 13.30 1.01 42.03
N ASP A 225 12.26 1.30 42.82
CA ASP A 225 12.38 1.59 44.26
C ASP A 225 12.99 0.40 45.02
N GLY A 226 12.46 -0.82 44.80
CA GLY A 226 12.94 -2.05 45.43
C GLY A 226 14.37 -2.44 45.04
N LEU A 227 14.79 -2.13 43.81
CA LEU A 227 16.18 -2.26 43.37
C LEU A 227 17.07 -1.11 43.87
N GLY A 228 16.51 -0.04 44.41
CA GLY A 228 17.20 1.18 44.84
C GLY A 228 17.81 1.97 43.67
N ILE A 229 17.04 2.12 42.59
CA ILE A 229 17.42 2.84 41.37
C ILE A 229 16.67 4.19 41.36
N ASN A 230 17.38 5.25 41.78
CA ASN A 230 16.79 6.56 41.97
C ASN A 230 16.42 7.25 40.63
N LYS A 231 17.29 7.16 39.62
CA LYS A 231 17.12 7.81 38.31
C LYS A 231 17.63 6.93 37.17
N LEU A 232 16.82 6.80 36.12
CA LEU A 232 17.16 6.12 34.87
C LEU A 232 18.07 7.00 33.99
N TYR A 233 19.05 6.38 33.35
CA TYR A 233 19.81 6.98 32.24
C TYR A 233 18.89 7.30 31.05
N ALA A 234 18.00 6.35 30.72
CA ALA A 234 16.97 6.46 29.72
C ALA A 234 15.78 5.55 30.05
N SER A 235 14.58 5.99 29.69
CA SER A 235 13.45 5.11 29.42
C SER A 235 13.40 4.88 27.91
N VAL A 236 13.22 3.62 27.48
CA VAL A 236 13.25 3.19 26.08
C VAL A 236 12.09 2.24 25.83
N GLY A 237 11.34 2.43 24.75
CA GLY A 237 10.36 1.44 24.34
C GLY A 237 9.81 1.63 22.94
N ALA A 238 9.22 0.56 22.41
CA ALA A 238 8.62 0.54 21.09
C ALA A 238 7.16 0.07 21.13
N SER A 239 6.32 0.55 20.21
CA SER A 239 4.86 0.29 20.23
C SER A 239 4.22 0.75 21.55
N MET A 240 3.52 -0.14 22.26
CA MET A 240 3.07 0.02 23.65
C MET A 240 4.20 0.43 24.61
N GLY A 241 5.44 0.02 24.35
CA GLY A 241 6.61 0.46 25.10
C GLY A 241 6.93 1.94 24.87
N GLY A 242 6.63 2.48 23.69
CA GLY A 242 6.75 3.91 23.40
C GLY A 242 5.73 4.75 24.19
N MET A 243 4.50 4.23 24.33
CA MET A 243 3.47 4.82 25.22
C MET A 243 3.98 4.88 26.68
N GLN A 244 4.42 3.74 27.22
CA GLN A 244 4.99 3.65 28.56
C GLN A 244 6.22 4.56 28.74
N SER A 245 7.06 4.68 27.72
CA SER A 245 8.28 5.52 27.78
C SER A 245 7.97 7.01 27.89
N LEU A 246 6.95 7.49 27.14
CA LEU A 246 6.44 8.85 27.28
C LEU A 246 5.75 9.05 28.65
N ALA A 247 4.94 8.09 29.09
CA ALA A 247 4.26 8.14 30.39
C ALA A 247 5.23 8.13 31.58
N ALA A 248 6.34 7.40 31.51
CA ALA A 248 7.39 7.39 32.52
C ALA A 248 8.02 8.78 32.72
N GLY A 249 8.27 9.52 31.63
CA GLY A 249 8.75 10.90 31.71
C GLY A 249 7.72 11.87 32.29
N ILE A 250 6.42 11.64 32.05
CA ILE A 250 5.33 12.48 32.56
C ILE A 250 5.08 12.24 34.06
N LEU A 251 5.04 10.98 34.48
CA LEU A 251 4.74 10.59 35.86
C LEU A 251 5.94 10.78 36.80
N PHE A 252 7.16 10.60 36.29
CA PHE A 252 8.38 10.64 37.08
C PHE A 252 9.50 11.48 36.41
N PRO A 253 9.25 12.75 36.06
CA PRO A 253 10.16 13.58 35.26
C PRO A 253 11.56 13.69 35.88
N GLU A 254 11.65 13.82 37.21
CA GLU A 254 12.94 13.88 37.91
C GLU A 254 13.73 12.56 37.91
N ARG A 255 13.06 11.43 37.66
CA ARG A 255 13.67 10.09 37.66
C ARG A 255 13.95 9.54 36.26
N VAL A 256 13.57 10.24 35.20
CA VAL A 256 13.87 9.85 33.81
C VAL A 256 14.92 10.80 33.22
N GLY A 257 16.08 10.28 32.83
CA GLY A 257 17.16 11.09 32.24
C GLY A 257 16.98 11.40 30.75
N ARG A 258 16.38 10.48 29.98
CA ARG A 258 16.12 10.56 28.53
C ARG A 258 14.92 9.69 28.17
N ILE A 259 14.33 9.94 27.00
CA ILE A 259 13.18 9.19 26.47
C ILE A 259 13.49 8.70 25.05
N ALA A 260 13.12 7.46 24.74
CA ALA A 260 13.08 6.94 23.39
C ALA A 260 11.73 6.24 23.12
N SER A 261 10.97 6.77 22.16
CA SER A 261 9.67 6.23 21.74
C SER A 261 9.70 5.88 20.26
N ILE A 262 9.58 4.58 19.95
CA ILE A 262 9.72 4.01 18.60
C ILE A 262 8.36 3.43 18.16
N SER A 263 7.81 3.88 17.04
CA SER A 263 6.46 3.49 16.56
C SER A 263 5.36 3.58 17.64
N GLY A 264 5.51 4.51 18.60
CA GLY A 264 4.54 4.80 19.66
C GLY A 264 3.69 6.04 19.33
N CYS A 265 2.73 6.36 20.18
CA CYS A 265 1.91 7.58 20.08
C CYS A 265 1.70 8.20 21.47
N ALA A 266 1.46 9.51 21.54
CA ALA A 266 1.03 10.16 22.80
C ALA A 266 -0.48 9.98 23.09
N ARG A 267 -1.25 9.51 22.11
CA ARG A 267 -2.69 9.22 22.22
C ARG A 267 -3.13 8.22 21.16
N SER A 268 -4.01 7.28 21.52
CA SER A 268 -4.47 6.25 20.58
C SER A 268 -5.39 6.81 19.49
N HIS A 269 -5.08 6.48 18.22
CA HIS A 269 -5.83 6.95 17.05
C HIS A 269 -7.09 6.07 16.80
N PRO A 270 -8.25 6.63 16.39
CA PRO A 270 -9.49 5.85 16.18
C PRO A 270 -9.35 4.60 15.30
N TYR A 271 -8.47 4.60 14.28
CA TYR A 271 -8.20 3.39 13.48
C TYR A 271 -7.59 2.26 14.32
N SER A 272 -6.60 2.53 15.15
CA SER A 272 -5.95 1.48 15.95
C SER A 272 -6.82 1.05 17.14
N ILE A 273 -7.68 1.94 17.65
CA ILE A 273 -8.78 1.60 18.57
C ILE A 273 -9.79 0.67 17.90
N ALA A 274 -10.21 0.95 16.66
CA ALA A 274 -11.16 0.11 15.94
C ALA A 274 -10.58 -1.30 15.67
N MET A 275 -9.33 -1.39 15.22
CA MET A 275 -8.68 -2.69 14.98
C MET A 275 -8.51 -3.49 16.29
N ARG A 276 -8.09 -2.84 17.39
CA ARG A 276 -8.01 -3.49 18.70
C ARG A 276 -9.37 -3.84 19.30
N HIS A 277 -10.42 -3.06 19.02
CA HIS A 277 -11.80 -3.44 19.35
C HIS A 277 -12.19 -4.75 18.64
N THR A 278 -11.99 -4.86 17.33
CA THR A 278 -12.31 -6.07 16.57
C THR A 278 -11.55 -7.30 17.07
N GLN A 279 -10.24 -7.16 17.38
CA GLN A 279 -9.44 -8.22 18.02
C GLN A 279 -10.05 -8.70 19.35
N ARG A 280 -10.53 -7.77 20.18
CA ARG A 280 -11.19 -8.13 21.45
C ARG A 280 -12.58 -8.76 21.23
N GLN A 281 -13.35 -8.31 20.23
CA GLN A 281 -14.66 -8.90 19.93
C GLN A 281 -14.54 -10.37 19.51
N VAL A 282 -13.67 -10.70 18.54
CA VAL A 282 -13.53 -12.10 18.08
C VAL A 282 -13.06 -13.04 19.20
N LEU A 283 -12.28 -12.53 20.15
CA LEU A 283 -11.86 -13.27 21.34
C LEU A 283 -13.02 -13.50 22.33
N MET A 284 -13.80 -12.45 22.63
CA MET A 284 -14.95 -12.54 23.55
C MET A 284 -16.15 -13.29 22.97
N MET A 285 -16.20 -13.46 21.65
CA MET A 285 -17.21 -14.26 20.94
C MET A 285 -16.88 -15.77 20.92
N ASP A 286 -15.68 -16.18 21.33
CA ASP A 286 -15.35 -17.60 21.45
C ASP A 286 -16.18 -18.25 22.58
N LYS A 287 -16.89 -19.34 22.26
CA LYS A 287 -17.65 -20.16 23.21
C LYS A 287 -16.83 -20.57 24.43
N ASN A 288 -15.52 -20.80 24.25
CA ASN A 288 -14.61 -21.27 25.28
C ASN A 288 -14.06 -20.13 26.14
N TRP A 289 -14.29 -18.84 25.81
CA TRP A 289 -13.83 -17.73 26.65
C TRP A 289 -14.57 -17.66 27.99
N SER A 290 -15.77 -18.25 28.14
CA SER A 290 -16.46 -18.40 29.44
C SER A 290 -16.55 -17.10 30.26
N ARG A 291 -16.77 -15.94 29.60
CA ARG A 291 -16.75 -14.59 30.20
C ARG A 291 -15.45 -14.24 30.96
N GLY A 292 -14.34 -14.85 30.57
CA GLY A 292 -13.02 -14.75 31.19
C GLY A 292 -12.69 -15.88 32.16
N PHE A 293 -13.66 -16.67 32.60
CA PHE A 293 -13.47 -17.77 33.57
C PHE A 293 -13.21 -19.11 32.87
N TYR A 294 -12.23 -19.12 31.96
CA TYR A 294 -11.85 -20.31 31.17
C TYR A 294 -10.71 -21.13 31.80
N TYR A 295 -10.03 -20.62 32.83
CA TYR A 295 -8.77 -21.21 33.34
C TYR A 295 -8.87 -22.67 33.78
N ASP A 296 -10.02 -23.11 34.29
CA ASP A 296 -10.27 -24.51 34.70
C ASP A 296 -10.79 -25.40 33.54
N SER A 297 -10.66 -24.94 32.30
CA SER A 297 -11.33 -25.52 31.12
C SER A 297 -10.56 -25.28 29.81
N VAL A 298 -11.21 -25.52 28.67
CA VAL A 298 -10.63 -25.30 27.33
C VAL A 298 -10.38 -23.81 27.10
N PRO A 299 -9.18 -23.37 26.68
CA PRO A 299 -8.94 -21.96 26.35
C PRO A 299 -9.70 -21.52 25.07
N PRO A 300 -9.93 -20.21 24.88
CA PRO A 300 -10.52 -19.62 23.66
C PRO A 300 -9.55 -19.63 22.47
N HIS A 301 -9.24 -20.83 21.99
CA HIS A 301 -8.27 -21.11 20.94
C HIS A 301 -8.60 -20.40 19.62
N ALA A 302 -9.85 -20.52 19.15
CA ALA A 302 -10.27 -19.98 17.86
C ALA A 302 -10.35 -18.45 17.89
N GLY A 303 -10.91 -17.87 18.96
CA GLY A 303 -10.96 -16.43 19.17
C GLY A 303 -9.57 -15.80 19.28
N MET A 304 -8.63 -16.46 19.96
CA MET A 304 -7.25 -16.00 20.08
C MET A 304 -6.48 -16.10 18.76
N LYS A 305 -6.65 -17.19 18.02
CA LYS A 305 -6.08 -17.36 16.67
C LYS A 305 -6.52 -16.20 15.76
N LEU A 306 -7.82 -15.96 15.64
CA LEU A 306 -8.37 -14.89 14.80
C LEU A 306 -7.98 -13.49 15.29
N ALA A 307 -7.92 -13.25 16.61
CA ALA A 307 -7.40 -12.00 17.16
C ALA A 307 -5.94 -11.75 16.75
N ARG A 308 -5.09 -12.80 16.72
CA ARG A 308 -3.72 -12.69 16.26
C ARG A 308 -3.61 -12.51 14.75
N GLU A 309 -4.46 -13.13 13.95
CA GLU A 309 -4.49 -12.93 12.49
C GLU A 309 -4.78 -11.47 12.15
N ILE A 310 -5.83 -10.88 12.75
CA ILE A 310 -6.16 -9.45 12.61
C ILE A 310 -4.99 -8.55 13.06
N ALA A 311 -4.36 -8.87 14.20
CA ALA A 311 -3.20 -8.13 14.68
C ALA A 311 -2.00 -8.22 13.71
N THR A 312 -1.72 -9.41 13.18
CA THR A 312 -0.60 -9.66 12.25
C THR A 312 -0.79 -8.89 10.93
N VAL A 313 -2.04 -8.80 10.42
CA VAL A 313 -2.37 -7.94 9.28
C VAL A 313 -2.05 -6.46 9.55
N THR A 314 -2.29 -5.96 10.77
CA THR A 314 -1.98 -4.57 11.14
C THR A 314 -0.51 -4.27 11.47
N TYR A 315 0.28 -5.29 11.84
CA TYR A 315 1.69 -5.09 12.19
C TYR A 315 2.63 -5.00 10.99
N ARG A 316 2.17 -5.42 9.81
CA ARG A 316 2.97 -5.61 8.58
C ARG A 316 2.49 -4.69 7.46
N SER A 317 3.41 -4.21 6.62
CA SER A 317 3.06 -3.24 5.59
C SER A 317 2.45 -3.89 4.33
N GLY A 318 1.57 -3.15 3.64
CA GLY A 318 1.05 -3.52 2.32
C GLY A 318 2.14 -3.84 1.29
N PRO A 319 3.20 -3.02 1.17
CA PRO A 319 4.38 -3.34 0.35
C PRO A 319 5.05 -4.67 0.70
N GLU A 320 5.21 -5.00 2.00
CA GLU A 320 5.79 -6.28 2.43
C GLU A 320 4.88 -7.46 2.03
N TRP A 321 3.56 -7.32 2.19
CA TRP A 321 2.58 -8.36 1.81
C TRP A 321 2.62 -8.68 0.31
N GLU A 322 2.70 -7.68 -0.57
CA GLU A 322 2.79 -7.89 -2.03
C GLU A 322 4.11 -8.56 -2.43
N GLN A 323 5.24 -8.20 -1.79
CA GLN A 323 6.53 -8.83 -2.05
C GLN A 323 6.59 -10.28 -1.54
N ARG A 324 6.24 -10.51 -0.27
CA ARG A 324 6.37 -11.83 0.38
C ARG A 324 5.35 -12.85 -0.12
N PHE A 325 4.19 -12.41 -0.59
CA PHE A 325 3.09 -13.30 -1.01
C PHE A 325 2.51 -12.89 -2.37
N GLY A 326 2.03 -11.66 -2.48
CA GLY A 326 1.22 -11.21 -3.62
C GLY A 326 0.04 -12.16 -3.86
N ARG A 327 -0.29 -12.44 -5.13
CA ARG A 327 -1.43 -13.32 -5.51
C ARG A 327 -1.07 -14.81 -5.61
N ARG A 328 -0.04 -15.30 -4.92
CA ARG A 328 0.35 -16.73 -4.95
C ARG A 328 -0.64 -17.60 -4.17
N ARG A 329 -1.21 -18.62 -4.83
CA ARG A 329 -1.92 -19.73 -4.19
C ARG A 329 -0.92 -20.71 -3.56
N ALA A 330 -1.30 -21.34 -2.45
CA ALA A 330 -0.48 -22.34 -1.75
C ALA A 330 -0.33 -23.63 -2.59
N ASP A 331 -1.38 -24.02 -3.32
CA ASP A 331 -1.32 -25.08 -4.34
C ASP A 331 -2.15 -24.69 -5.58
N PRO A 332 -1.54 -24.08 -6.61
CA PRO A 332 -2.23 -23.68 -7.83
C PRO A 332 -2.90 -24.82 -8.61
N ARG A 333 -2.57 -26.09 -8.32
CA ARG A 333 -3.12 -27.27 -9.02
C ARG A 333 -4.49 -27.70 -8.49
N LYS A 334 -4.84 -27.32 -7.27
CA LYS A 334 -6.15 -27.59 -6.67
C LYS A 334 -7.20 -26.60 -7.19
N VAL A 335 -8.46 -27.00 -7.17
CA VAL A 335 -9.61 -26.07 -7.32
C VAL A 335 -9.57 -25.06 -6.14
N PRO A 336 -9.90 -23.77 -6.35
CA PRO A 336 -10.00 -22.81 -5.24
C PRO A 336 -10.99 -23.26 -4.16
N ALA A 337 -10.67 -22.94 -2.90
CA ALA A 337 -11.45 -23.33 -1.72
C ALA A 337 -11.87 -22.10 -0.89
N LEU A 338 -12.79 -22.29 0.06
CA LEU A 338 -13.14 -21.30 1.09
C LEU A 338 -12.28 -21.45 2.36
N CYS A 339 -11.53 -22.54 2.48
CA CYS A 339 -10.41 -22.69 3.41
C CYS A 339 -9.15 -22.03 2.83
N PRO A 340 -8.13 -21.69 3.65
CA PRO A 340 -6.91 -21.01 3.21
C PRO A 340 -6.30 -21.58 1.91
N ASP A 341 -6.28 -20.73 0.88
CA ASP A 341 -5.94 -21.08 -0.51
C ASP A 341 -4.79 -20.20 -1.05
N PHE A 342 -4.71 -18.94 -0.60
CA PHE A 342 -3.57 -18.06 -0.84
C PHE A 342 -2.46 -18.27 0.20
N LEU A 343 -1.20 -18.08 -0.24
CA LEU A 343 -0.03 -18.28 0.62
C LEU A 343 -0.04 -17.36 1.86
N ILE A 344 -0.59 -16.15 1.72
CA ILE A 344 -0.80 -15.21 2.83
C ILE A 344 -1.81 -15.74 3.85
N GLU A 345 -2.90 -16.39 3.41
CA GLU A 345 -3.90 -16.99 4.30
C GLU A 345 -3.30 -18.15 5.10
N THR A 346 -2.53 -19.02 4.44
CA THR A 346 -1.80 -20.09 5.14
C THR A 346 -0.74 -19.59 6.12
N TYR A 347 -0.15 -18.41 5.86
CA TYR A 347 0.81 -17.77 6.78
C TYR A 347 0.10 -17.12 7.98
N LEU A 348 -1.03 -16.46 7.76
CA LEU A 348 -1.85 -15.89 8.83
C LEU A 348 -2.38 -16.99 9.75
N ASP A 349 -2.96 -18.06 9.17
CA ASP A 349 -3.43 -19.24 9.91
C ASP A 349 -2.29 -19.80 10.79
N HIS A 350 -1.12 -20.06 10.22
CA HIS A 350 0.05 -20.56 10.97
C HIS A 350 0.52 -19.58 12.07
N ALA A 351 0.52 -18.27 11.80
CA ALA A 351 0.95 -17.26 12.76
C ALA A 351 -0.02 -17.11 13.95
N GLY A 352 -1.33 -17.17 13.69
CA GLY A 352 -2.36 -17.21 14.73
C GLY A 352 -2.31 -18.52 15.52
N GLU A 353 -2.18 -19.64 14.82
CA GLU A 353 -2.12 -20.99 15.38
C GLU A 353 -0.89 -21.20 16.29
N LYS A 354 0.26 -20.58 15.98
CA LYS A 354 1.41 -20.57 16.88
C LYS A 354 1.14 -19.76 18.15
N PHE A 355 0.66 -18.52 17.98
CA PHE A 355 0.51 -17.58 19.10
C PHE A 355 -0.58 -17.97 20.10
N CYS A 356 -1.64 -18.64 19.64
CA CYS A 356 -2.88 -18.80 20.40
C CYS A 356 -2.77 -19.60 21.71
N LEU A 357 -1.65 -20.30 21.93
CA LEU A 357 -1.31 -21.02 23.16
C LEU A 357 -0.05 -20.47 23.86
N GLU A 358 0.55 -19.38 23.33
CA GLU A 358 1.75 -18.74 23.89
C GLU A 358 1.44 -17.49 24.74
N TYR A 359 0.18 -17.02 24.76
CA TYR A 359 -0.26 -15.80 25.46
C TYR A 359 -1.67 -15.95 26.06
N ASP A 360 -1.98 -15.26 27.18
CA ASP A 360 -3.28 -15.34 27.87
C ASP A 360 -4.37 -14.46 27.25
N ALA A 361 -5.58 -15.00 27.10
CA ALA A 361 -6.70 -14.30 26.46
C ALA A 361 -7.20 -13.09 27.26
N ASN A 362 -7.33 -13.19 28.58
CA ASN A 362 -7.71 -12.04 29.40
C ASN A 362 -6.59 -10.99 29.42
N SER A 363 -5.32 -11.36 29.58
CA SER A 363 -4.21 -10.41 29.43
C SER A 363 -4.28 -9.64 28.11
N LEU A 364 -4.62 -10.30 27.01
CA LEU A 364 -4.79 -9.63 25.71
C LEU A 364 -5.92 -8.60 25.77
N LEU A 365 -7.08 -8.91 26.37
CA LEU A 365 -8.18 -7.95 26.56
C LEU A 365 -7.76 -6.73 27.38
N TYR A 366 -7.13 -6.95 28.54
CA TYR A 366 -6.78 -5.88 29.49
C TYR A 366 -5.66 -4.97 28.96
N VAL A 367 -4.58 -5.55 28.42
CA VAL A 367 -3.47 -4.79 27.84
C VAL A 367 -3.91 -4.04 26.57
N SER A 368 -4.71 -4.68 25.71
CA SER A 368 -5.31 -4.03 24.52
C SER A 368 -6.24 -2.87 24.90
N LYS A 369 -7.02 -2.99 25.98
CA LYS A 369 -7.88 -1.91 26.48
C LYS A 369 -7.07 -0.79 27.13
N ALA A 370 -5.98 -1.08 27.84
CA ALA A 370 -5.08 -0.07 28.39
C ALA A 370 -4.44 0.79 27.29
N MET A 371 -4.06 0.20 26.15
CA MET A 371 -3.57 0.94 24.98
C MET A 371 -4.64 1.86 24.36
N ASP A 372 -5.91 1.46 24.34
CA ASP A 372 -7.01 2.29 23.83
C ASP A 372 -7.38 3.45 24.76
N LEU A 373 -7.10 3.33 26.05
CA LEU A 373 -7.36 4.37 27.06
C LEU A 373 -6.26 5.44 27.11
N PHE A 374 -5.10 5.19 26.49
CA PHE A 374 -3.93 6.05 26.60
C PHE A 374 -4.08 7.38 25.84
N ASP A 375 -4.02 8.49 26.57
CA ASP A 375 -4.00 9.86 26.06
C ASP A 375 -3.26 10.79 27.03
N LEU A 376 -2.13 11.35 26.59
CA LEU A 376 -1.32 12.29 27.35
C LEU A 376 -1.81 13.75 27.25
N GLY A 377 -3.01 14.01 26.73
CA GLY A 377 -3.65 15.33 26.80
C GLY A 377 -3.81 15.84 28.24
N ALA A 378 -3.59 17.15 28.46
CA ALA A 378 -3.68 17.76 29.79
C ALA A 378 -5.06 17.56 30.44
N THR A 379 -6.13 17.60 29.65
CA THR A 379 -7.50 17.34 30.11
C THR A 379 -7.66 15.89 30.58
N HIS A 380 -7.10 14.92 29.84
CA HIS A 380 -7.12 13.51 30.24
C HIS A 380 -6.31 13.29 31.54
N GLN A 381 -5.07 13.76 31.59
CA GLN A 381 -4.22 13.65 32.78
C GLN A 381 -4.90 14.23 34.03
N SER A 382 -5.52 15.40 33.91
CA SER A 382 -6.23 16.07 35.01
C SER A 382 -7.45 15.28 35.49
N ALA A 383 -8.26 14.76 34.55
CA ALA A 383 -9.41 13.92 34.87
C ALA A 383 -8.98 12.60 35.54
N THR A 384 -7.87 12.00 35.09
CA THR A 384 -7.30 10.79 35.68
C THR A 384 -6.79 11.04 37.10
N ALA A 385 -6.05 12.13 37.33
CA ALA A 385 -5.62 12.52 38.67
C ALA A 385 -6.80 12.73 39.65
N ALA A 386 -7.89 13.35 39.18
CA ALA A 386 -9.11 13.52 39.96
C ALA A 386 -9.78 12.18 40.34
N ARG A 387 -9.95 11.24 39.38
CA ARG A 387 -10.51 9.90 39.66
C ARG A 387 -9.66 9.12 40.67
N ARG A 388 -8.33 9.25 40.62
CA ARG A 388 -7.43 8.62 41.60
C ARG A 388 -7.60 9.21 43.00
N ALA A 389 -7.70 10.53 43.12
CA ALA A 389 -7.90 11.20 44.40
C ALA A 389 -9.20 10.76 45.06
N GLU A 390 -10.32 10.81 44.32
CA GLU A 390 -11.63 10.34 44.77
C GLU A 390 -11.60 8.86 45.18
N SER A 391 -10.96 7.99 44.39
CA SER A 391 -10.81 6.57 44.71
C SER A 391 -9.99 6.35 45.99
N SER A 392 -8.95 7.14 46.20
CA SER A 392 -8.11 7.11 47.41
C SER A 392 -8.87 7.58 48.65
N GLU A 393 -9.72 8.60 48.53
CA GLU A 393 -10.56 9.11 49.62
C GLU A 393 -11.64 8.10 50.03
N ARG A 394 -12.33 7.49 49.06
CA ARG A 394 -13.32 6.42 49.28
C ARG A 394 -12.71 5.24 50.05
N LEU A 395 -11.51 4.79 49.66
CA LEU A 395 -10.78 3.73 50.36
C LEU A 395 -10.33 4.14 51.78
N GLY A 396 -9.91 5.39 51.96
CA GLY A 396 -9.53 5.94 53.28
C GLY A 396 -10.71 6.07 54.25
N ALA A 397 -11.91 6.33 53.74
CA ALA A 397 -13.13 6.51 54.54
C ALA A 397 -13.63 5.22 55.23
N LYS A 398 -13.11 4.04 54.86
CA LYS A 398 -13.62 2.71 55.25
C LYS A 398 -15.09 2.45 54.89
N ASP A 399 -15.64 3.17 53.92
CA ASP A 399 -17.02 2.94 53.50
C ASP A 399 -17.10 1.66 52.66
N GLN A 400 -17.41 0.55 53.32
CA GLN A 400 -17.45 -0.80 52.72
C GLN A 400 -18.77 -1.08 51.98
N SER A 401 -19.55 -0.04 51.66
CA SER A 401 -20.59 -0.11 50.63
C SER A 401 -19.94 -0.33 49.27
N TRP A 402 -19.72 -1.60 48.92
CA TRP A 402 -19.32 -2.02 47.57
C TRP A 402 -20.51 -1.90 46.62
N ASP A 403 -20.92 -0.64 46.38
CA ASP A 403 -22.05 -0.29 45.54
C ASP A 403 -21.83 -0.87 44.15
N GLY A 404 -22.83 -1.59 43.64
CA GLY A 404 -22.75 -2.29 42.36
C GLY A 404 -22.45 -1.39 41.16
N ALA A 405 -22.64 -0.07 41.31
CA ALA A 405 -22.20 0.96 40.36
C ALA A 405 -20.66 1.05 40.18
N THR A 406 -19.87 0.46 41.08
CA THR A 406 -18.41 0.32 40.98
C THR A 406 -17.95 -1.04 40.46
N SER A 407 -18.87 -1.99 40.26
CA SER A 407 -18.61 -3.03 39.27
C SER A 407 -18.50 -2.37 37.89
N CYS A 408 -17.64 -2.88 37.01
CA CYS A 408 -17.50 -2.33 35.66
C CYS A 408 -18.78 -2.63 34.86
N SER A 409 -19.77 -1.73 34.97
CA SER A 409 -21.09 -1.92 34.40
C SER A 409 -20.99 -2.02 32.88
N LEU A 410 -21.17 -3.23 32.36
CA LEU A 410 -21.28 -3.53 30.93
C LEU A 410 -22.63 -3.06 30.34
N THR A 411 -23.19 -1.97 30.88
CA THR A 411 -24.26 -1.20 30.27
C THR A 411 -23.77 -0.68 28.92
N LEU A 412 -24.31 -1.27 27.86
CA LEU A 412 -24.39 -0.62 26.56
C LEU A 412 -25.04 0.77 26.74
N PRO A 413 -24.66 1.79 25.95
CA PRO A 413 -25.33 3.09 26.01
C PRO A 413 -26.85 2.93 25.86
N ASP A 414 -27.63 3.63 26.70
CA ASP A 414 -29.10 3.51 26.74
C ASP A 414 -29.75 3.85 25.38
N THR A 415 -29.08 4.67 24.58
CA THR A 415 -29.37 4.93 23.16
C THR A 415 -28.37 4.19 22.27
N PRO A 416 -28.82 3.41 21.27
CA PRO A 416 -27.93 2.89 20.21
C PRO A 416 -27.12 4.02 19.53
N TYR A 417 -26.02 3.65 18.87
CA TYR A 417 -25.29 4.60 18.03
C TYR A 417 -26.17 5.08 16.87
N GLU A 418 -26.55 6.36 16.90
CA GLU A 418 -27.10 7.06 15.75
C GLU A 418 -25.96 7.69 14.94
N GLU A 419 -26.02 7.59 13.61
CA GLU A 419 -25.07 8.27 12.73
C GLU A 419 -25.15 9.79 12.94
N GLN A 420 -24.20 10.33 13.70
CA GLN A 420 -24.05 11.77 13.85
C GLN A 420 -23.74 12.38 12.47
N PRO A 421 -24.46 13.41 12.00
CA PRO A 421 -24.01 14.17 10.84
C PRO A 421 -22.62 14.73 11.16
N GLU A 422 -21.64 14.39 10.31
CA GLU A 422 -20.20 14.51 10.55
C GLU A 422 -19.83 15.72 11.41
N ALA A 423 -19.38 15.47 12.65
CA ALA A 423 -19.17 16.51 13.66
C ALA A 423 -17.99 17.44 13.28
N GLY A 424 -18.30 18.53 12.59
CA GLY A 424 -17.31 19.45 12.00
C GLY A 424 -17.19 19.35 10.47
N ALA A 425 -18.03 18.57 9.79
CA ALA A 425 -18.22 18.76 8.36
C ALA A 425 -18.76 20.16 8.09
N PRO A 426 -18.20 20.89 7.11
CA PRO A 426 -18.67 22.22 6.81
C PRO A 426 -20.02 22.14 6.11
N THR A 427 -20.99 22.92 6.59
CA THR A 427 -22.31 23.07 5.95
C THR A 427 -22.23 23.70 4.55
N ASP A 428 -21.08 24.27 4.18
CA ASP A 428 -20.68 24.53 2.81
C ASP A 428 -19.58 23.54 2.39
N LEU A 429 -19.88 22.65 1.44
CA LEU A 429 -18.95 21.67 0.89
C LEU A 429 -17.70 22.29 0.21
N ASN A 430 -17.69 23.61 -0.04
CA ASN A 430 -16.57 24.35 -0.59
C ASN A 430 -15.66 24.96 0.50
N ALA A 431 -16.11 25.05 1.75
CA ALA A 431 -15.30 25.62 2.82
C ALA A 431 -14.12 24.66 3.13
N PRO A 432 -12.88 25.18 3.24
CA PRO A 432 -11.73 24.32 3.50
C PRO A 432 -11.82 23.73 4.91
N VAL A 433 -11.92 22.40 5.00
CA VAL A 433 -11.74 21.68 6.26
C VAL A 433 -10.31 21.95 6.74
N THR A 434 -10.16 22.83 7.72
CA THR A 434 -8.88 23.21 8.32
C THR A 434 -8.39 22.13 9.26
N VAL A 435 -7.97 20.99 8.68
CA VAL A 435 -7.14 20.01 9.38
C VAL A 435 -5.85 20.72 9.77
N SER A 436 -5.79 21.17 11.02
CA SER A 436 -4.62 21.84 11.58
C SER A 436 -3.42 20.90 11.49
N SER A 437 -2.37 21.31 10.78
CA SER A 437 -1.08 20.62 10.80
C SER A 437 -0.34 20.77 12.12
N ALA A 438 -0.78 21.68 13.01
CA ALA A 438 -0.25 21.80 14.36
C ALA A 438 -0.93 20.80 15.31
N PRO A 439 -0.18 20.16 16.23
CA PRO A 439 -0.72 19.28 17.27
C PRO A 439 -1.71 20.02 18.18
N PRO A 440 -2.67 19.31 18.80
CA PRO A 440 -3.67 19.91 19.67
C PRO A 440 -3.07 20.65 20.87
N GLN A 441 -3.63 21.82 21.21
CA GLN A 441 -3.14 22.63 22.34
C GLN A 441 -3.20 21.88 23.68
N ASP A 442 -4.19 21.01 23.89
CA ASP A 442 -4.30 20.17 25.09
C ASP A 442 -3.14 19.16 25.20
N LEU A 443 -2.68 18.62 24.07
CA LEU A 443 -1.54 17.72 24.00
C LEU A 443 -0.22 18.47 24.24
N VAL A 444 -0.10 19.70 23.73
CA VAL A 444 1.05 20.60 23.99
C VAL A 444 1.13 21.00 25.47
N LEU A 445 -0.02 21.18 26.14
CA LEU A 445 -0.07 21.40 27.59
C LEU A 445 0.29 20.12 28.36
N GLY A 446 -0.21 18.96 27.92
CA GLY A 446 -0.01 17.67 28.59
C GLY A 446 1.44 17.18 28.53
N LEU A 447 2.12 17.34 27.38
CA LEU A 447 3.52 16.96 27.21
C LEU A 447 4.53 17.99 27.78
N LYS A 448 4.05 19.08 28.39
CA LYS A 448 4.89 20.13 28.98
C LYS A 448 5.81 19.63 30.10
N GLY A 449 5.47 18.52 30.77
CA GLY A 449 6.34 17.85 31.74
C GLY A 449 7.64 17.31 31.13
N LEU A 450 7.66 17.05 29.81
CA LEU A 450 8.81 16.54 29.06
C LEU A 450 9.69 17.66 28.46
N ARG A 451 9.62 18.88 28.99
CA ARG A 451 10.25 20.07 28.36
C ARG A 451 11.77 19.97 28.30
N ASP A 452 12.42 19.48 29.35
CA ASP A 452 13.88 19.55 29.48
C ASP A 452 14.57 18.19 29.23
N HIS A 453 13.78 17.15 28.96
CA HIS A 453 14.24 15.78 28.66
C HIS A 453 14.73 15.64 27.21
N PRO A 454 15.96 15.11 26.96
CA PRO A 454 16.36 14.67 25.63
C PRO A 454 15.48 13.51 25.16
N ALA A 455 14.87 13.68 23.99
CA ALA A 455 13.88 12.75 23.44
C ALA A 455 14.25 12.32 22.02
N LEU A 456 14.35 11.01 21.81
CA LEU A 456 14.34 10.40 20.48
C LEU A 456 12.93 9.89 20.17
N ILE A 457 12.34 10.40 19.11
CA ILE A 457 11.03 10.00 18.61
C ILE A 457 11.22 9.42 17.21
N MET A 458 10.86 8.14 17.01
CA MET A 458 11.06 7.45 15.73
C MET A 458 9.76 6.90 15.16
N GLY A 459 9.39 7.33 13.95
CA GLY A 459 8.30 6.78 13.15
C GLY A 459 8.79 5.96 11.96
N VAL A 460 7.90 5.16 11.38
CA VAL A 460 8.15 4.38 10.16
C VAL A 460 7.00 4.65 9.20
N GLU A 461 7.32 5.04 7.96
CA GLU A 461 6.33 5.45 6.95
C GLU A 461 5.43 4.27 6.50
N SER A 462 5.97 3.04 6.54
CA SER A 462 5.22 1.82 6.23
C SER A 462 4.32 1.32 7.36
N ASP A 463 4.34 1.94 8.55
CA ASP A 463 3.50 1.60 9.70
C ASP A 463 2.05 2.09 9.48
N ILE A 464 1.09 1.19 9.61
CA ILE A 464 -0.36 1.48 9.47
C ILE A 464 -1.11 1.46 10.80
N LEU A 465 -0.49 0.96 11.88
CA LEU A 465 -1.12 0.85 13.20
C LEU A 465 -0.83 2.09 14.05
N PHE A 466 0.41 2.58 14.02
CA PHE A 466 0.85 3.84 14.61
C PHE A 466 1.59 4.64 13.54
N PRO A 467 0.88 5.14 12.52
CA PRO A 467 1.48 5.73 11.32
C PRO A 467 2.37 6.94 11.63
N ALA A 468 3.43 7.11 10.83
CA ALA A 468 4.51 8.10 10.98
C ALA A 468 4.10 9.50 11.48
N TRP A 469 2.93 10.01 11.06
CA TRP A 469 2.42 11.30 11.50
C TRP A 469 2.13 11.37 13.01
N GLN A 470 1.87 10.25 13.70
CA GLN A 470 1.70 10.23 15.16
C GLN A 470 3.03 10.46 15.89
N GLN A 471 4.14 9.96 15.37
CA GLN A 471 5.47 10.23 15.93
C GLN A 471 5.91 11.67 15.60
N ARG A 472 5.53 12.17 14.42
CA ARG A 472 5.67 13.58 14.06
C ARG A 472 4.84 14.49 14.98
N GLU A 473 3.60 14.10 15.31
CA GLU A 473 2.73 14.79 16.28
C GLU A 473 3.43 14.89 17.65
N ILE A 474 3.99 13.79 18.18
CA ILE A 474 4.75 13.82 19.45
C ILE A 474 5.93 14.80 19.34
N ALA A 475 6.75 14.69 18.29
CA ALA A 475 7.97 15.49 18.16
C ALA A 475 7.66 17.00 17.99
N GLU A 476 6.62 17.36 17.26
CA GLU A 476 6.14 18.75 17.18
C GLU A 476 5.53 19.23 18.50
N THR A 477 4.79 18.37 19.20
CA THR A 477 4.19 18.69 20.50
C THR A 477 5.26 19.04 21.51
N LEU A 478 6.32 18.22 21.63
CA LEU A 478 7.46 18.48 22.50
C LEU A 478 8.16 19.79 22.17
N LYS A 479 8.42 20.05 20.88
CA LYS A 479 9.04 21.30 20.40
C LYS A 479 8.17 22.53 20.74
N LYS A 480 6.85 22.44 20.56
CA LYS A 480 5.88 23.50 20.91
C LYS A 480 5.68 23.67 22.43
N GLY A 481 5.86 22.60 23.21
CA GLY A 481 5.98 22.64 24.68
C GLY A 481 7.28 23.29 25.19
N GLY A 482 8.20 23.63 24.29
CA GLY A 482 9.44 24.33 24.59
C GLY A 482 10.69 23.43 24.72
N ASN A 483 10.58 22.14 24.36
CA ASN A 483 11.72 21.22 24.36
C ASN A 483 12.65 21.47 23.16
N LYS A 484 13.94 21.66 23.46
CA LYS A 484 15.01 21.96 22.48
C LYS A 484 15.84 20.73 22.09
N ASN A 485 15.66 19.61 22.77
CA ASN A 485 16.46 18.39 22.70
C ASN A 485 15.68 17.23 22.05
N VAL A 486 14.84 17.53 21.05
CA VAL A 486 13.95 16.57 20.38
C VAL A 486 14.52 16.15 19.02
N THR A 487 15.11 14.95 18.97
CA THR A 487 15.45 14.29 17.71
C THR A 487 14.22 13.55 17.19
N HIS A 488 13.83 13.84 15.95
CA HIS A 488 12.81 13.10 15.22
C HIS A 488 13.48 12.35 14.08
N VAL A 489 13.19 11.05 13.97
CA VAL A 489 13.62 10.20 12.86
C VAL A 489 12.37 9.60 12.22
N GLU A 490 12.29 9.61 10.91
CA GLU A 490 11.20 8.99 10.16
C GLU A 490 11.84 8.08 9.12
N LEU A 491 11.61 6.77 9.21
CA LEU A 491 12.15 5.81 8.23
C LEU A 491 11.18 5.69 7.07
N GLY A 492 11.62 6.11 5.88
CA GLY A 492 10.84 5.98 4.64
C GLY A 492 10.64 4.53 4.23
N GLN A 493 9.73 4.31 3.28
CA GLN A 493 9.47 2.98 2.70
C GLN A 493 10.66 2.41 1.90
N ASP A 494 11.64 3.24 1.55
CA ASP A 494 12.92 2.84 0.98
C ASP A 494 13.85 2.17 2.01
N LEU A 495 13.90 2.71 3.23
CA LEU A 495 14.73 2.20 4.33
C LEU A 495 14.09 1.02 5.04
N SER A 496 12.78 1.10 5.35
CA SER A 496 12.12 0.14 6.25
C SER A 496 10.71 -0.25 5.78
N LEU A 497 10.61 -1.45 5.23
CA LEU A 497 9.37 -2.00 4.66
C LEU A 497 8.53 -2.83 5.63
N PHE A 498 9.00 -3.16 6.85
CA PHE A 498 8.31 -4.13 7.71
C PHE A 498 7.08 -3.59 8.46
N GLY A 499 6.74 -2.31 8.27
CA GLY A 499 5.61 -1.67 8.91
C GLY A 499 5.84 -1.43 10.40
N HIS A 500 4.86 -1.80 11.22
CA HIS A 500 4.99 -1.69 12.67
C HIS A 500 6.10 -2.61 13.20
N ASP A 501 6.25 -3.81 12.65
CA ASP A 501 7.28 -4.78 13.04
C ASP A 501 8.72 -4.35 12.69
N SER A 502 8.92 -3.19 12.03
CA SER A 502 10.27 -2.65 11.76
C SER A 502 11.12 -2.49 13.03
N PHE A 503 10.53 -2.12 14.18
CA PHE A 503 11.32 -2.04 15.43
C PHE A 503 11.82 -3.40 15.95
N LEU A 504 11.28 -4.52 15.47
CA LEU A 504 11.75 -5.88 15.80
C LEU A 504 12.74 -6.43 14.77
N LEU A 505 12.64 -6.01 13.51
CA LEU A 505 13.39 -6.59 12.39
C LEU A 505 14.55 -5.73 11.87
N ASP A 506 14.38 -4.40 11.86
CA ASP A 506 15.32 -3.46 11.25
C ASP A 506 16.40 -3.04 12.25
N LEU A 507 17.33 -3.97 12.51
CA LEU A 507 18.46 -3.73 13.40
C LEU A 507 19.33 -2.55 12.96
N GLU A 508 19.45 -2.32 11.65
CA GLU A 508 20.34 -1.31 11.09
C GLU A 508 19.81 0.09 11.38
N HIS A 509 18.63 0.45 10.86
CA HIS A 509 18.12 1.81 10.97
C HIS A 509 17.60 2.12 12.38
N ILE A 510 16.87 1.19 13.01
CA ILE A 510 16.36 1.40 14.38
C ILE A 510 17.53 1.38 15.38
N GLY A 511 18.47 0.45 15.22
CA GLY A 511 19.62 0.31 16.12
C GLY A 511 20.67 1.43 15.99
N ALA A 512 20.96 1.91 14.78
CA ALA A 512 21.84 3.06 14.56
C ALA A 512 21.30 4.34 15.21
N ASN A 513 19.99 4.58 15.15
CA ASN A 513 19.39 5.75 15.78
C ASN A 513 19.21 5.57 17.30
N LEU A 514 18.87 4.37 17.78
CA LEU A 514 18.80 4.09 19.23
C LEU A 514 20.16 4.31 19.93
N ARG A 515 21.28 4.03 19.24
CA ARG A 515 22.64 4.33 19.74
C ARG A 515 22.89 5.82 20.00
N GLN A 516 22.14 6.74 19.39
CA GLN A 516 22.27 8.17 19.67
C GLN A 516 21.76 8.54 21.08
N VAL A 517 20.82 7.77 21.63
CA VAL A 517 20.33 7.92 23.02
C VAL A 517 21.37 7.37 24.02
N THR A 518 22.09 6.32 23.64
CA THR A 518 23.06 5.61 24.50
C THR A 518 24.50 6.12 24.36
N ILE A 519 24.80 7.06 23.46
CA ILE A 519 26.11 7.72 23.38
C ILE A 519 26.12 9.05 24.17
N ARG A 520 27.22 9.30 24.89
CA ARG A 520 27.39 10.42 25.83
C ARG A 520 27.68 11.75 25.12
N GLY A 521 26.80 12.20 24.23
CA GLY A 521 26.97 13.49 23.56
C GLY A 521 25.99 13.80 22.43
N PHE A 522 24.78 14.26 22.79
CA PHE A 522 23.77 14.89 21.90
C PHE A 522 24.24 16.24 21.28
N ARG A 523 25.57 16.42 21.12
CA ARG A 523 26.22 17.68 20.72
C ARG A 523 27.62 17.53 20.11
N LEU A 524 28.34 16.43 20.34
CA LEU A 524 29.79 16.34 20.04
C LEU A 524 30.13 15.87 18.61
N VAL A 525 29.30 15.04 17.97
CA VAL A 525 29.55 14.52 16.61
C VAL A 525 29.68 15.64 15.56
N LEU A 526 29.07 16.81 15.81
CA LEU A 526 29.19 18.00 14.96
C LEU A 526 30.47 18.82 15.19
N GLU A 527 31.10 18.74 16.37
CA GLU A 527 32.37 19.43 16.62
C GLU A 527 33.58 18.59 16.21
N GLU A 528 33.51 17.27 16.35
CA GLU A 528 34.62 16.37 16.05
C GLU A 528 34.89 16.33 14.53
N ARG A 529 33.83 16.24 13.71
CA ARG A 529 33.88 16.47 12.25
C ARG A 529 34.44 17.84 11.84
N ARG A 530 34.41 18.84 12.73
CA ARG A 530 34.95 20.19 12.49
C ARG A 530 36.40 20.37 12.96
N LYS A 531 36.96 19.40 13.68
CA LYS A 531 38.36 19.38 14.15
C LYS A 531 39.24 18.44 13.35
N THR A 532 38.70 17.35 12.80
CA THR A 532 39.44 16.42 11.94
C THR A 532 39.55 16.94 10.50
N GLY A 533 40.37 17.96 10.27
CA GLY A 533 40.63 18.53 8.94
C GLY A 533 41.43 17.60 8.03
N LYS A 534 40.79 16.57 7.47
CA LYS A 534 41.32 15.76 6.38
C LYS A 534 40.49 15.98 5.11
N THR A 535 41.17 16.17 3.99
CA THR A 535 40.60 16.39 2.66
C THR A 535 39.95 15.14 2.08
N GLU A 536 39.01 15.32 1.17
CA GLU A 536 38.32 14.24 0.47
C GLU A 536 39.28 13.39 -0.37
N GLY A 537 39.18 12.07 -0.21
CA GLY A 537 40.02 11.08 -0.87
C GLY A 537 39.90 9.73 -0.15
N GLU A 538 39.46 8.70 -0.90
CA GLU A 538 39.39 7.30 -0.47
C GLU A 538 38.52 6.95 0.76
N ARG A 539 37.21 6.70 0.54
CA ARG A 539 36.51 5.49 1.06
C ARG A 539 35.10 5.29 0.48
N GLU A 540 34.55 4.12 0.80
CA GLU A 540 33.31 3.52 0.27
C GLU A 540 32.01 4.27 0.66
N PRO A 541 30.91 4.08 -0.09
CA PRO A 541 29.70 4.91 0.05
C PRO A 541 28.80 4.48 1.22
N LEU A 542 28.56 5.38 2.17
CA LEU A 542 27.46 5.29 3.13
C LEU A 542 26.77 6.65 3.36
N LEU A 543 25.45 6.66 3.13
CA LEU A 543 24.45 7.59 3.68
C LEU A 543 24.66 9.11 3.48
N GLY A 544 24.02 9.66 2.45
CA GLY A 544 23.67 11.10 2.38
C GLY A 544 22.32 11.40 3.07
N GLY A 545 21.91 12.67 3.07
CA GLY A 545 20.47 13.02 3.21
C GLY A 545 19.92 13.47 4.58
N VAL A 546 20.73 13.91 5.56
CA VAL A 546 20.17 14.48 6.81
C VAL A 546 19.81 15.96 6.65
N TYR A 547 18.52 16.27 6.51
CA TYR A 547 18.02 17.65 6.47
C TYR A 547 18.13 18.35 7.83
N ILE A 548 18.98 19.40 7.91
CA ILE A 548 19.11 20.27 9.08
C ILE A 548 18.88 21.73 8.66
N SER A 549 17.73 22.29 9.00
CA SER A 549 17.47 23.72 8.87
C SER A 549 18.19 24.50 9.98
N SER A 550 19.18 25.33 9.62
CA SER A 550 19.80 26.29 10.54
C SER A 550 20.06 27.62 9.83
N SER A 551 19.92 28.73 10.57
CA SER A 551 19.93 30.09 10.05
C SER A 551 21.06 30.93 10.64
N SER A 552 21.57 31.87 9.84
CA SER A 552 22.38 33.08 10.17
C SER A 552 23.88 33.10 9.78
N SER A 553 24.15 33.87 8.72
CA SER A 553 25.15 34.96 8.64
C SER A 553 26.69 34.71 8.64
N THR A 554 27.27 35.02 7.46
CA THR A 554 28.43 35.91 7.20
C THR A 554 29.92 35.45 7.23
N SER A 555 30.64 35.97 6.21
CA SER A 555 32.07 36.36 6.14
C SER A 555 33.23 35.33 6.13
N SER A 556 33.48 34.77 4.94
CA SER A 556 34.70 34.97 4.10
C SER A 556 36.16 34.71 4.59
N SER A 557 36.93 34.07 3.69
CA SER A 557 38.40 34.14 3.47
C SER A 557 39.36 33.39 4.43
N SER A 558 40.54 32.85 4.03
CA SER A 558 41.09 32.42 2.71
C SER A 558 42.51 31.77 2.85
N ILE A 559 43.08 31.25 1.73
CA ILE A 559 44.53 31.11 1.41
C ILE A 559 45.33 29.82 1.79
N SER A 560 46.10 29.31 0.79
CA SER A 560 47.25 28.36 0.71
C SER A 560 47.47 27.28 1.80
N SER A 561 47.65 25.98 1.51
CA SER A 561 48.50 25.24 0.53
C SER A 561 50.01 25.15 0.87
N LEU A 562 50.49 23.94 1.17
CA LEU A 562 51.84 23.43 0.86
C LEU A 562 51.92 21.90 1.10
N SER A 563 53.02 21.26 0.73
CA SER A 563 53.10 19.81 0.39
C SER A 563 54.43 19.16 0.79
N LEU A 564 54.44 17.82 0.95
CA LEU A 564 55.45 16.81 0.48
C LEU A 564 55.63 15.60 1.44
N GLU A 565 56.04 14.46 0.86
CA GLU A 565 56.95 13.40 1.38
C GLU A 565 56.59 12.60 2.68
N GLU A 566 56.99 11.33 2.88
CA GLU A 566 57.31 10.19 1.98
C GLU A 566 57.36 8.83 2.77
N GLU A 567 57.75 7.74 2.11
CA GLU A 567 58.35 6.47 2.65
C GLU A 567 57.50 5.38 3.37
N ARG A 568 57.32 4.25 2.65
CA ARG A 568 57.67 2.82 2.98
C ARG A 568 57.17 2.08 4.26
N GLY A 569 56.91 0.76 4.13
CA GLY A 569 57.00 -0.16 5.28
C GLY A 569 56.45 -1.61 5.24
N ASN A 570 56.79 -2.44 4.24
CA ASN A 570 56.74 -3.94 4.20
C ASN A 570 56.51 -4.74 5.52
N THR A 571 55.48 -5.59 5.70
CA THR A 571 55.23 -7.02 5.23
C THR A 571 55.76 -8.15 6.17
N VAL A 572 55.48 -9.44 5.85
CA VAL A 572 55.94 -10.73 6.50
C VAL A 572 55.09 -11.23 7.69
N GLU A 573 54.63 -12.49 7.84
CA GLU A 573 54.33 -13.60 6.90
C GLU A 573 53.50 -14.77 7.53
N THR A 574 53.19 -15.79 6.69
CA THR A 574 52.56 -17.13 6.83
C THR A 574 52.94 -18.03 8.07
N ALA A 575 52.39 -19.23 8.39
CA ALA A 575 51.78 -20.31 7.56
C ALA A 575 50.63 -21.17 8.23
N ARG A 576 50.59 -22.51 8.05
CA ARG A 576 49.33 -23.29 7.84
C ARG A 576 49.39 -24.85 8.03
N GLY A 577 48.37 -25.48 8.64
CA GLY A 577 48.09 -26.95 8.73
C GLY A 577 47.34 -27.32 10.05
N ALA A 578 46.25 -28.11 10.13
CA ALA A 578 45.90 -29.50 9.70
C ALA A 578 46.45 -30.60 10.66
N GLU A 579 45.76 -31.67 11.10
CA GLU A 579 44.59 -32.45 10.59
C GLU A 579 43.54 -32.91 11.69
N GLU A 580 42.71 -33.92 11.37
CA GLU A 580 41.46 -34.46 11.98
C GLU A 580 41.66 -35.45 13.19
N SER A 581 40.71 -36.24 13.77
CA SER A 581 39.35 -36.70 13.39
C SER A 581 38.50 -37.32 14.54
N ALA A 582 37.18 -37.47 14.32
CA ALA A 582 36.17 -38.35 14.99
C ALA A 582 35.83 -38.13 16.51
N MET A 583 34.67 -38.54 17.08
CA MET A 583 33.50 -39.31 16.59
C MET A 583 32.16 -38.85 17.25
N ALA A 584 31.00 -39.31 16.75
CA ALA A 584 29.64 -38.84 17.10
C ALA A 584 29.01 -39.47 18.38
N THR A 585 27.81 -39.06 18.87
CA THR A 585 26.50 -39.56 18.36
C THR A 585 25.27 -38.83 18.94
N LYS A 586 24.37 -38.34 18.05
CA LYS A 586 22.87 -38.20 18.06
C LYS A 586 22.10 -37.91 19.39
N ALA A 587 20.92 -37.28 19.43
CA ALA A 587 19.83 -37.01 18.45
C ALA A 587 18.88 -35.92 19.03
N THR A 588 17.77 -35.41 18.47
CA THR A 588 17.17 -35.11 17.12
C THR A 588 15.81 -34.43 17.40
N GLY A 589 15.20 -33.61 16.55
CA GLY A 589 15.57 -33.06 15.24
C GLY A 589 14.40 -32.28 14.60
N ILE A 590 14.69 -31.40 13.66
CA ILE A 590 13.71 -30.76 12.74
C ILE A 590 14.24 -31.02 11.32
N GLU A 591 13.39 -31.46 10.40
CA GLU A 591 13.82 -31.75 9.03
C GLU A 591 13.88 -30.47 8.18
N SER A 592 15.09 -30.11 7.76
CA SER A 592 15.34 -29.10 6.73
C SER A 592 15.40 -29.78 5.34
N ILE A 593 14.58 -29.32 4.39
CA ILE A 593 14.72 -29.73 2.99
C ILE A 593 16.01 -29.08 2.42
N HIS A 594 16.79 -29.88 1.69
CA HIS A 594 18.15 -29.54 1.24
C HIS A 594 18.27 -28.22 0.46
N GLU A 595 19.21 -27.37 0.88
CA GLU A 595 19.98 -26.54 -0.05
C GLU A 595 21.11 -27.39 -0.66
N VAL A 596 21.45 -27.10 -1.93
CA VAL A 596 22.58 -27.71 -2.65
C VAL A 596 23.67 -26.65 -2.82
N GLY A 597 24.91 -27.02 -2.51
CA GLY A 597 26.06 -26.11 -2.57
C GLY A 597 26.36 -25.59 -3.99
N PRO A 598 27.07 -24.45 -4.10
CA PRO A 598 27.12 -23.68 -5.34
C PRO A 598 28.05 -24.27 -6.41
N GLY A 599 27.52 -24.42 -7.63
CA GLY A 599 28.28 -24.79 -8.81
C GLY A 599 27.50 -24.49 -10.10
N GLU A 600 28.23 -24.03 -11.13
CA GLU A 600 27.80 -23.85 -12.53
C GLU A 600 26.56 -22.98 -12.82
N SER A 601 26.79 -21.77 -13.35
CA SER A 601 25.72 -20.98 -13.96
C SER A 601 25.25 -21.60 -15.29
N PHE A 602 23.97 -21.96 -15.40
CA PHE A 602 23.39 -22.39 -16.68
C PHE A 602 22.56 -21.31 -17.37
N LYS A 603 22.68 -21.26 -18.69
CA LYS A 603 22.21 -20.16 -19.55
C LYS A 603 20.72 -20.30 -19.86
N ALA A 604 19.99 -19.19 -19.83
CA ALA A 604 18.70 -19.10 -20.53
C ALA A 604 18.95 -19.09 -22.05
N TYR A 605 18.19 -19.89 -22.80
CA TYR A 605 18.41 -20.09 -24.24
C TYR A 605 18.07 -18.85 -25.08
N ARG A 606 18.95 -18.52 -26.03
CA ARG A 606 18.59 -17.83 -27.27
C ARG A 606 18.07 -18.86 -28.27
N ALA A 607 17.18 -18.46 -29.17
CA ALA A 607 16.73 -19.29 -30.28
C ALA A 607 17.61 -19.09 -31.54
N SER A 608 17.75 -20.18 -32.30
CA SER A 608 18.22 -20.27 -33.70
C SER A 608 19.59 -19.67 -34.07
N ASP A 609 20.52 -20.62 -34.16
CA ASP A 609 21.83 -20.67 -34.83
C ASP A 609 21.96 -19.99 -36.21
N GLY A 610 23.22 -19.76 -36.65
CA GLY A 610 23.52 -19.28 -38.01
C GLY A 610 25.01 -19.06 -38.36
N LEU A 611 25.79 -20.15 -38.45
CA LEU A 611 27.11 -20.28 -39.14
C LEU A 611 28.34 -19.49 -38.63
N GLU A 612 29.36 -20.28 -38.24
CA GLU A 612 30.82 -20.22 -38.56
C GLU A 612 31.61 -18.89 -38.67
N GLY A 613 32.88 -18.92 -38.21
CA GLY A 613 33.96 -18.17 -38.89
C GLY A 613 35.04 -17.47 -38.06
N VAL A 614 35.93 -18.24 -37.41
CA VAL A 614 37.38 -17.95 -37.14
C VAL A 614 37.89 -16.48 -37.15
N GLY A 615 38.55 -16.07 -36.06
CA GLY A 615 39.60 -15.03 -36.11
C GLY A 615 39.58 -14.03 -34.95
N GLY A 616 40.65 -13.99 -34.14
CA GLY A 616 40.81 -12.99 -33.08
C GLY A 616 41.44 -11.69 -33.59
N GLY A 617 41.02 -10.54 -33.04
CA GLY A 617 41.54 -9.22 -33.38
C GLY A 617 41.25 -8.21 -32.27
N ASN A 618 42.19 -7.29 -32.04
CA ASN A 618 42.18 -6.38 -30.90
C ASN A 618 41.37 -5.09 -31.19
N GLY A 619 40.78 -4.50 -30.15
CA GLY A 619 40.45 -3.07 -30.07
C GLY A 619 39.44 -2.48 -31.07
N GLY A 620 38.20 -2.25 -30.62
CA GLY A 620 37.19 -1.48 -31.35
C GLY A 620 36.24 -0.76 -30.39
N ASP A 621 36.51 0.52 -30.10
CA ASP A 621 35.58 1.38 -29.36
C ASP A 621 34.28 1.56 -30.14
N SER A 622 33.16 1.22 -29.50
CA SER A 622 31.81 1.42 -30.03
C SER A 622 30.98 2.20 -29.01
N GLY A 623 31.45 3.41 -28.69
CA GLY A 623 30.79 4.37 -27.82
C GLY A 623 29.29 4.51 -28.12
N ARG A 624 28.47 4.01 -27.19
CA ARG A 624 27.02 4.15 -27.15
C ARG A 624 26.67 5.64 -27.28
N LEU A 625 25.77 5.98 -28.20
CA LEU A 625 25.36 7.37 -28.45
C LEU A 625 24.46 7.91 -27.33
N GLU A 626 25.05 8.18 -26.17
CA GLU A 626 24.42 8.94 -25.11
C GLU A 626 24.37 10.42 -25.52
N MET A 627 23.23 10.83 -26.08
CA MET A 627 22.89 12.24 -26.12
C MET A 627 22.59 12.69 -24.68
N ARG A 628 23.63 13.09 -23.94
CA ARG A 628 23.49 13.92 -22.75
C ARG A 628 22.60 15.11 -23.11
N ASP A 629 21.41 15.15 -22.52
CA ASP A 629 20.47 16.27 -22.71
C ASP A 629 21.08 17.53 -22.07
N GLY A 630 20.80 18.70 -22.64
CA GLY A 630 21.49 19.95 -22.27
C GLY A 630 21.22 20.44 -20.85
N ASN A 631 20.21 19.87 -20.18
CA ASN A 631 19.80 20.19 -18.83
C ASN A 631 20.34 19.12 -17.86
N GLY A 632 21.58 19.31 -17.41
CA GLY A 632 22.17 18.54 -16.31
C GLY A 632 21.54 18.90 -14.97
N VAL A 633 20.28 18.50 -14.78
CA VAL A 633 19.62 18.48 -13.46
C VAL A 633 20.05 17.20 -12.75
N ASP A 634 20.48 17.34 -11.50
CA ASP A 634 20.90 16.23 -10.64
C ASP A 634 19.75 15.23 -10.43
N GLU A 635 20.08 13.94 -10.35
CA GLU A 635 19.11 12.85 -10.28
C GLU A 635 18.33 12.90 -8.96
N ALA A 636 19.00 13.25 -7.86
CA ALA A 636 18.38 13.50 -6.55
C ALA A 636 17.40 14.69 -6.56
N VAL A 637 17.61 15.68 -7.44
CA VAL A 637 16.71 16.84 -7.58
C VAL A 637 15.48 16.48 -8.43
N LEU A 638 15.63 15.54 -9.36
CA LEU A 638 14.50 14.97 -10.09
C LEU A 638 13.65 14.05 -9.19
N GLU A 639 14.29 13.25 -8.33
CA GLU A 639 13.68 12.41 -7.32
C GLU A 639 12.80 13.23 -6.35
N GLN A 640 13.37 14.23 -5.67
CA GLN A 640 12.62 15.13 -4.78
C GLN A 640 11.45 15.82 -5.49
N GLY A 641 11.64 16.27 -6.75
CA GLY A 641 10.59 16.88 -7.56
C GLY A 641 9.45 15.93 -7.95
N ILE A 642 9.65 14.61 -7.87
CA ILE A 642 8.59 13.59 -8.05
C ILE A 642 7.91 13.31 -6.70
N GLU A 643 8.66 13.14 -5.63
CA GLU A 643 8.15 12.88 -4.28
C GLU A 643 7.22 14.00 -3.78
N ALA A 644 7.63 15.27 -3.98
CA ALA A 644 6.82 16.44 -3.67
C ALA A 644 5.47 16.47 -4.43
N LEU A 645 5.42 15.91 -5.65
CA LEU A 645 4.17 15.78 -6.41
C LEU A 645 3.30 14.61 -5.92
N GLU A 646 3.90 13.53 -5.41
CA GLU A 646 3.17 12.34 -4.93
C GLU A 646 2.68 12.45 -3.48
N GLY A 647 3.31 13.31 -2.66
CA GLY A 647 2.87 13.64 -1.30
C GLY A 647 1.60 14.49 -1.20
N ARG A 648 1.08 15.04 -2.31
CA ARG A 648 -0.09 15.93 -2.30
C ARG A 648 -1.41 15.13 -2.27
N GLY A 649 -2.26 15.48 -1.29
CA GLY A 649 -3.35 14.62 -0.79
C GLY A 649 -4.32 14.00 -1.81
N LYS A 650 -4.50 12.69 -1.71
CA LYS A 650 -5.29 11.84 -2.64
C LYS A 650 -6.81 11.90 -2.36
N LYS A 651 -7.47 12.97 -2.80
CA LYS A 651 -8.94 12.99 -3.00
C LYS A 651 -9.29 12.47 -4.40
N TRP A 652 -10.29 11.60 -4.54
CA TRP A 652 -10.61 10.93 -5.82
C TRP A 652 -10.96 11.90 -6.96
N TYR A 653 -11.62 13.02 -6.65
CA TYR A 653 -11.96 14.08 -7.61
C TYR A 653 -10.84 15.11 -7.87
N ALA A 654 -9.70 15.07 -7.14
CA ALA A 654 -8.70 16.13 -7.21
C ALA A 654 -8.06 16.29 -8.61
N TYR A 655 -8.05 15.23 -9.41
CA TYR A 655 -7.57 15.25 -10.80
C TYR A 655 -8.39 16.21 -11.69
N LEU A 656 -9.71 16.23 -11.52
CA LEU A 656 -10.64 17.08 -12.28
C LEU A 656 -10.43 18.58 -12.02
N MET A 657 -9.70 18.94 -10.97
CA MET A 657 -9.36 20.34 -10.63
C MET A 657 -7.94 20.73 -11.07
N THR A 658 -7.21 19.86 -11.77
CA THR A 658 -5.88 20.18 -12.29
C THR A 658 -5.93 20.89 -13.64
N ARG A 659 -5.04 21.85 -13.86
CA ARG A 659 -4.87 22.51 -15.17
C ARG A 659 -4.46 21.52 -16.26
N ASP A 660 -3.70 20.48 -15.91
CA ASP A 660 -3.27 19.43 -16.82
C ASP A 660 -4.46 18.61 -17.36
N PHE A 661 -5.42 18.24 -16.50
CA PHE A 661 -6.64 17.54 -16.92
C PHE A 661 -7.43 18.37 -17.94
N TRP A 662 -7.69 19.65 -17.65
CA TRP A 662 -8.41 20.53 -18.57
C TRP A 662 -7.64 20.79 -19.87
N LEU A 663 -6.30 20.89 -19.82
CA LEU A 663 -5.48 21.03 -21.02
C LEU A 663 -5.56 19.77 -21.92
N VAL A 664 -5.43 18.58 -21.32
CA VAL A 664 -5.56 17.30 -22.05
C VAL A 664 -6.99 17.13 -22.60
N LEU A 665 -8.03 17.51 -21.85
CA LEU A 665 -9.42 17.49 -22.30
C LEU A 665 -9.63 18.40 -23.52
N VAL A 666 -9.13 19.65 -23.47
CA VAL A 666 -9.27 20.62 -24.57
C VAL A 666 -8.48 20.18 -25.81
N ILE A 667 -7.24 19.71 -25.66
CA ILE A 667 -6.47 19.17 -26.79
C ILE A 667 -7.17 17.93 -27.36
N GLY A 668 -7.74 17.07 -26.52
CA GLY A 668 -8.53 15.90 -26.94
C GLY A 668 -9.77 16.30 -27.75
N GLN A 669 -10.46 17.37 -27.38
CA GLN A 669 -11.58 17.91 -28.20
C GLN A 669 -11.12 18.54 -29.51
N ILE A 670 -9.96 19.20 -29.55
CA ILE A 670 -9.37 19.71 -30.80
C ILE A 670 -9.01 18.53 -31.73
N LEU A 671 -8.38 17.48 -31.20
CA LEU A 671 -8.05 16.27 -31.94
C LEU A 671 -9.30 15.53 -32.44
N ALA A 672 -10.34 15.43 -31.60
CA ALA A 672 -11.64 14.88 -31.98
C ALA A 672 -12.29 15.66 -33.13
N LEU A 673 -12.22 17.00 -33.12
CA LEU A 673 -12.70 17.83 -34.23
C LEU A 673 -11.82 17.70 -35.47
N CYS A 674 -10.50 17.59 -35.33
CA CYS A 674 -9.56 17.35 -36.43
C CYS A 674 -9.86 16.01 -37.13
N ILE A 675 -10.01 14.90 -36.40
CA ILE A 675 -10.32 13.59 -37.00
C ILE A 675 -11.73 13.58 -37.63
N THR A 676 -12.72 14.26 -37.03
CA THR A 676 -14.03 14.42 -37.69
C THR A 676 -13.93 15.25 -38.97
N ALA A 677 -13.10 16.30 -39.00
CA ALA A 677 -12.89 17.13 -40.18
C ALA A 677 -12.15 16.38 -41.31
N THR A 678 -11.08 15.63 -41.00
CA THR A 678 -10.36 14.81 -42.00
C THR A 678 -11.26 13.72 -42.57
N ASN A 679 -12.05 13.04 -41.73
CA ASN A 679 -13.06 12.07 -42.18
C ASN A 679 -14.11 12.74 -43.10
N THR A 680 -14.59 13.93 -42.74
CA THR A 680 -15.55 14.71 -43.55
C THR A 680 -14.97 15.10 -44.92
N PHE A 681 -13.72 15.58 -44.97
CA PHE A 681 -13.06 15.90 -46.25
C PHE A 681 -12.82 14.67 -47.11
N SER A 682 -12.44 13.53 -46.52
CA SER A 682 -12.36 12.24 -47.25
C SER A 682 -13.70 11.84 -47.87
N THR A 683 -14.81 11.93 -47.12
CA THR A 683 -16.15 11.66 -47.66
C THR A 683 -16.52 12.62 -48.80
N LEU A 684 -16.20 13.91 -48.69
CA LEU A 684 -16.44 14.90 -49.76
C LEU A 684 -15.59 14.63 -51.02
N LEU A 685 -14.35 14.16 -50.85
CA LEU A 685 -13.48 13.75 -51.97
C LEU A 685 -13.99 12.47 -52.66
N VAL A 686 -14.43 11.48 -51.90
CA VAL A 686 -15.09 10.26 -52.43
C VAL A 686 -16.36 10.64 -53.21
N ASN A 687 -17.21 11.52 -52.66
CA ASN A 687 -18.43 12.01 -53.33
C ASN A 687 -18.15 12.81 -54.62
N LYS A 688 -16.94 13.34 -54.80
CA LYS A 688 -16.44 13.99 -56.02
C LYS A 688 -15.76 13.03 -57.00
N GLY A 689 -15.68 11.74 -56.68
CA GLY A 689 -14.98 10.72 -57.47
C GLY A 689 -13.46 10.70 -57.28
N THR A 690 -12.89 11.59 -56.46
CA THR A 690 -11.44 11.75 -56.27
C THR A 690 -10.96 11.00 -55.03
N SER A 691 -11.18 9.69 -55.04
CA SER A 691 -10.70 8.76 -54.00
C SER A 691 -9.25 8.32 -54.29
N ILE A 692 -8.26 9.04 -53.74
CA ILE A 692 -6.82 8.72 -53.91
C ILE A 692 -6.14 8.56 -52.52
N PRO A 693 -6.37 7.46 -51.77
CA PRO A 693 -6.11 7.40 -50.33
C PRO A 693 -4.68 7.69 -49.87
N ALA A 694 -3.66 7.16 -50.56
CA ALA A 694 -2.26 7.37 -50.19
C ALA A 694 -1.74 8.74 -50.67
N PHE A 695 -2.17 9.19 -51.86
CA PHE A 695 -1.79 10.53 -52.33
C PHE A 695 -2.40 11.66 -51.50
N GLN A 696 -3.62 11.48 -50.98
CA GLN A 696 -4.30 12.47 -50.13
C GLN A 696 -3.52 12.74 -48.83
N THR A 697 -2.94 11.70 -48.22
CA THR A 697 -2.18 11.79 -46.97
C THR A 697 -0.73 12.24 -47.19
N LEU A 698 -0.18 12.11 -48.41
CA LEU A 698 1.20 12.47 -48.74
C LEU A 698 1.56 13.92 -48.38
N PHE A 699 0.62 14.85 -48.59
CA PHE A 699 0.80 16.28 -48.27
C PHE A 699 1.01 16.54 -46.77
N ASN A 700 0.45 15.71 -45.88
CA ASN A 700 0.69 15.80 -44.45
C ASN A 700 2.15 15.45 -44.09
N TYR A 701 2.67 14.34 -44.62
CA TYR A 701 4.07 13.95 -44.39
C TYR A 701 5.05 14.97 -44.99
N VAL A 702 4.74 15.56 -46.15
CA VAL A 702 5.50 16.68 -46.73
C VAL A 702 5.50 17.91 -45.79
N LEU A 703 4.35 18.28 -45.23
CA LEU A 703 4.23 19.39 -44.28
C LEU A 703 5.02 19.13 -42.98
N LEU A 704 4.89 17.92 -42.41
CA LEU A 704 5.63 17.49 -41.22
C LEU A 704 7.15 17.50 -41.47
N THR A 705 7.61 17.06 -42.64
CA THR A 705 9.03 17.10 -43.01
C THR A 705 9.54 18.53 -43.15
N ALA A 706 8.81 19.38 -43.86
CA ALA A 706 9.18 20.78 -44.09
C ALA A 706 9.36 21.56 -42.78
N ILE A 707 8.53 21.27 -41.76
CA ILE A 707 8.60 21.87 -40.43
C ILE A 707 9.64 21.15 -39.55
N TYR A 708 9.40 19.89 -39.22
CA TYR A 708 10.09 19.20 -38.12
C TYR A 708 11.42 18.59 -38.52
N THR A 709 11.58 18.07 -39.74
CA THR A 709 12.90 17.59 -40.22
C THR A 709 13.86 18.75 -40.35
N THR A 710 13.42 19.88 -40.93
CA THR A 710 14.19 21.13 -41.01
C THR A 710 14.63 21.63 -39.63
N TYR A 711 13.70 21.68 -38.66
CA TYR A 711 14.03 22.06 -37.28
C TYR A 711 14.99 21.08 -36.58
N THR A 712 14.86 19.77 -36.84
CA THR A 712 15.77 18.74 -36.30
C THR A 712 17.19 18.92 -36.86
N ILE A 713 17.32 19.14 -38.18
CA ILE A 713 18.60 19.40 -38.84
C ILE A 713 19.23 20.69 -38.30
N TYR A 714 18.45 21.75 -38.10
CA TYR A 714 18.90 22.99 -37.49
C TYR A 714 19.43 22.78 -36.05
N LYS A 715 18.68 22.08 -35.20
CA LYS A 715 19.03 21.92 -33.77
C LYS A 715 20.15 20.89 -33.50
N TYR A 716 20.28 19.85 -34.34
CA TYR A 716 21.32 18.83 -34.17
C TYR A 716 22.55 19.02 -35.07
N GLY A 717 22.40 19.75 -36.18
CA GLY A 717 23.42 19.88 -37.22
C GLY A 717 23.49 18.63 -38.12
N PRO A 718 23.89 18.78 -39.39
CA PRO A 718 23.77 17.73 -40.40
C PRO A 718 24.55 16.45 -40.05
N LYS A 719 25.72 16.57 -39.41
CA LYS A 719 26.54 15.40 -39.00
C LYS A 719 25.85 14.51 -37.95
N LYS A 720 25.20 15.10 -36.94
CA LYS A 720 24.46 14.32 -35.94
C LYS A 720 23.15 13.77 -36.52
N TYR A 721 22.45 14.57 -37.33
CA TYR A 721 21.24 14.16 -38.03
C TYR A 721 21.47 12.93 -38.92
N PHE A 722 22.55 12.92 -39.71
CA PHE A 722 22.89 11.78 -40.56
C PHE A 722 23.28 10.52 -39.73
N LYS A 723 23.99 10.68 -38.61
CA LYS A 723 24.29 9.55 -37.70
C LYS A 723 23.04 9.00 -37.03
N LEU A 724 22.07 9.85 -36.66
CA LEU A 724 20.75 9.43 -36.17
C LEU A 724 20.00 8.60 -37.22
N LEU A 725 19.95 9.09 -38.46
CA LEU A 725 19.27 8.43 -39.57
C LEU A 725 19.87 7.05 -39.91
N LEU A 726 21.19 6.87 -39.77
CA LEU A 726 21.84 5.57 -39.96
C LEU A 726 21.68 4.60 -38.77
N VAL A 727 21.70 5.09 -37.53
CA VAL A 727 21.73 4.22 -36.32
C VAL A 727 20.34 3.88 -35.78
N ASP A 728 19.45 4.88 -35.69
CA ASP A 728 18.09 4.72 -35.14
C ASP A 728 17.00 4.77 -36.23
N GLY A 729 17.32 5.19 -37.46
CA GLY A 729 16.34 5.39 -38.54
C GLY A 729 15.46 4.19 -38.84
N TRP A 730 15.99 2.96 -38.75
CA TRP A 730 15.20 1.74 -38.94
C TRP A 730 14.02 1.59 -37.96
N LYS A 731 14.14 2.15 -36.76
CA LYS A 731 13.07 2.15 -35.75
C LYS A 731 11.96 3.12 -36.15
N TYR A 732 12.34 4.27 -36.71
CA TYR A 732 11.41 5.27 -37.25
C TYR A 732 10.74 4.80 -38.55
N VAL A 733 11.40 3.96 -39.36
CA VAL A 733 10.77 3.29 -40.52
C VAL A 733 9.60 2.40 -40.05
N ILE A 734 9.75 1.65 -38.96
CA ILE A 734 8.67 0.79 -38.42
C ILE A 734 7.47 1.64 -37.96
N LEU A 735 7.70 2.70 -37.18
CA LEU A 735 6.65 3.64 -36.77
C LEU A 735 5.94 4.24 -38.00
N SER A 736 6.70 4.73 -38.97
CA SER A 736 6.16 5.38 -40.17
C SER A 736 5.40 4.42 -41.07
N PHE A 737 5.77 3.13 -41.11
CA PHE A 737 5.04 2.09 -41.83
C PHE A 737 3.67 1.83 -41.19
N MET A 738 3.63 1.67 -39.86
CA MET A 738 2.37 1.50 -39.12
C MET A 738 1.44 2.71 -39.30
N ASP A 739 2.00 3.92 -39.22
CA ASP A 739 1.25 5.15 -39.41
C ASP A 739 0.68 5.32 -40.83
N VAL A 740 1.52 5.13 -41.86
CA VAL A 740 1.12 5.27 -43.27
C VAL A 740 0.05 4.25 -43.65
N GLU A 741 0.23 2.98 -43.28
CA GLU A 741 -0.75 1.94 -43.60
C GLU A 741 -2.05 2.14 -42.79
N GLY A 742 -1.98 2.61 -41.53
CA GLY A 742 -3.14 3.02 -40.75
C GLY A 742 -3.99 4.08 -41.44
N ASN A 743 -3.34 5.14 -41.94
CA ASN A 743 -4.00 6.18 -42.74
C ASN A 743 -4.54 5.63 -44.07
N TYR A 744 -3.75 4.86 -44.81
CA TYR A 744 -4.13 4.32 -46.12
C TYR A 744 -5.37 3.42 -46.03
N PHE A 745 -5.38 2.44 -45.11
CA PHE A 745 -6.52 1.54 -44.95
C PHE A 745 -7.77 2.25 -44.41
N THR A 746 -7.61 3.25 -43.54
CA THR A 746 -8.74 4.04 -43.02
C THR A 746 -9.35 4.93 -44.09
N VAL A 747 -8.55 5.63 -44.90
CA VAL A 747 -9.06 6.44 -46.03
C VAL A 747 -9.63 5.54 -47.13
N LEU A 748 -9.07 4.36 -47.36
CA LEU A 748 -9.61 3.35 -48.27
C LEU A 748 -10.96 2.79 -47.80
N ALA A 749 -11.19 2.65 -46.49
CA ALA A 749 -12.46 2.15 -45.95
C ALA A 749 -13.67 3.05 -46.29
N TYR A 750 -13.49 4.38 -46.28
CA TYR A 750 -14.54 5.34 -46.65
C TYR A 750 -15.01 5.26 -48.11
N ARG A 751 -14.32 4.50 -48.97
CA ARG A 751 -14.79 4.17 -50.33
C ARG A 751 -15.87 3.07 -50.34
N TYR A 752 -16.01 2.32 -49.24
CA TYR A 752 -16.67 1.03 -49.19
C TYR A 752 -17.72 0.90 -48.07
N THR A 753 -17.47 1.50 -46.91
CA THR A 753 -18.41 1.60 -45.78
C THR A 753 -18.77 3.06 -45.49
N ASN A 754 -19.80 3.30 -44.67
CA ASN A 754 -20.30 4.66 -44.41
C ASN A 754 -19.49 5.39 -43.32
N LEU A 755 -19.63 6.73 -43.26
CA LEU A 755 -18.91 7.60 -42.32
C LEU A 755 -19.07 7.19 -40.85
N LEU A 756 -20.27 6.70 -40.47
CA LEU A 756 -20.58 6.34 -39.10
C LEU A 756 -19.98 4.97 -38.75
N SER A 757 -20.23 3.93 -39.56
CA SER A 757 -19.68 2.58 -39.31
C SER A 757 -18.14 2.57 -39.31
N ALA A 758 -17.49 3.31 -40.22
CA ALA A 758 -16.04 3.49 -40.19
C ALA A 758 -15.53 4.13 -38.88
N GLN A 759 -16.21 5.18 -38.40
CA GLN A 759 -15.83 5.86 -37.14
C GLN A 759 -16.02 4.99 -35.90
N LEU A 760 -16.98 4.06 -35.92
CA LEU A 760 -17.14 3.09 -34.84
C LEU A 760 -15.97 2.09 -34.79
N ILE A 761 -15.28 1.82 -35.89
CA ILE A 761 -14.17 0.86 -35.88
C ILE A 761 -12.92 1.44 -35.16
N ASN A 762 -12.88 2.74 -34.87
CA ASN A 762 -11.90 3.36 -33.96
C ASN A 762 -11.90 2.72 -32.54
N PHE A 763 -13.01 2.13 -32.07
CA PHE A 763 -13.04 1.40 -30.80
C PHE A 763 -12.08 0.19 -30.78
N TRP A 764 -11.78 -0.40 -31.94
CA TRP A 764 -10.81 -1.49 -32.06
C TRP A 764 -9.37 -1.03 -31.77
N SER A 765 -9.01 0.22 -32.12
CA SER A 765 -7.69 0.79 -31.81
C SER A 765 -7.41 0.77 -30.31
N ILE A 766 -8.40 1.12 -29.48
CA ILE A 766 -8.28 1.09 -28.01
C ILE A 766 -7.97 -0.33 -27.50
N ILE A 767 -8.60 -1.35 -28.08
CA ILE A 767 -8.35 -2.76 -27.71
C ILE A 767 -6.92 -3.15 -28.07
N CYS A 768 -6.46 -2.80 -29.28
CA CYS A 768 -5.08 -2.98 -29.70
C CYS A 768 -4.11 -2.26 -28.76
N VAL A 769 -4.30 -0.96 -28.50
CA VAL A 769 -3.46 -0.16 -27.61
C VAL A 769 -3.38 -0.76 -26.21
N VAL A 770 -4.49 -1.17 -25.61
CA VAL A 770 -4.52 -1.79 -24.28
C VAL A 770 -3.69 -3.07 -24.24
N ILE A 771 -3.84 -3.95 -25.24
CA ILE A 771 -3.11 -5.21 -25.34
C ILE A 771 -1.61 -4.96 -25.59
N ILE A 772 -1.26 -4.06 -26.52
CA ILE A 772 0.13 -3.79 -26.92
C ILE A 772 0.86 -3.05 -25.79
N SER A 773 0.24 -2.08 -25.13
CA SER A 773 0.82 -1.40 -23.96
C SER A 773 0.94 -2.31 -22.74
N PHE A 774 0.07 -3.32 -22.57
CA PHE A 774 0.25 -4.36 -21.55
C PHE A 774 1.44 -5.27 -21.87
N LEU A 775 1.56 -5.76 -23.11
CA LEU A 775 2.59 -6.73 -23.51
C LEU A 775 3.99 -6.10 -23.65
N PHE A 776 4.11 -4.98 -24.38
CA PHE A 776 5.39 -4.36 -24.70
C PHE A 776 5.81 -3.29 -23.68
N LEU A 777 4.87 -2.44 -23.25
CA LEU A 777 5.13 -1.33 -22.34
C LEU A 777 4.88 -1.65 -20.85
N LYS A 778 4.39 -2.87 -20.55
CA LYS A 778 4.11 -3.38 -19.20
C LYS A 778 3.14 -2.53 -18.38
N VAL A 779 2.27 -1.77 -19.06
CA VAL A 779 1.23 -0.93 -18.43
C VAL A 779 0.20 -1.83 -17.75
N ARG A 780 -0.07 -1.58 -16.46
CA ARG A 780 -1.05 -2.34 -15.66
C ARG A 780 -2.33 -1.53 -15.46
N TYR A 781 -3.42 -1.98 -16.07
CA TYR A 781 -4.75 -1.39 -15.89
C TYR A 781 -5.46 -1.94 -14.64
N LYS A 782 -6.25 -1.11 -13.96
CA LYS A 782 -7.06 -1.51 -12.79
C LYS A 782 -8.29 -2.29 -13.25
N TRP A 783 -8.84 -3.14 -12.36
CA TRP A 783 -10.05 -3.93 -12.67
C TRP A 783 -11.25 -3.12 -13.18
N ALA A 784 -11.48 -1.92 -12.64
CA ALA A 784 -12.53 -1.02 -13.13
C ALA A 784 -12.23 -0.43 -14.52
N GLN A 785 -10.97 -0.21 -14.89
CA GLN A 785 -10.59 0.16 -16.27
C GLN A 785 -10.86 -0.99 -17.24
N ILE A 786 -10.51 -2.23 -16.84
CA ILE A 786 -10.80 -3.45 -17.62
C ILE A 786 -12.32 -3.62 -17.80
N LEU A 787 -13.12 -3.39 -16.74
CA LEU A 787 -14.58 -3.40 -16.82
C LEU A 787 -15.13 -2.34 -17.79
N GLY A 788 -14.60 -1.10 -17.72
CA GLY A 788 -14.97 -0.03 -18.67
C GLY A 788 -14.69 -0.40 -20.12
N ILE A 789 -13.53 -1.00 -20.40
CA ILE A 789 -13.16 -1.51 -21.73
C ILE A 789 -14.14 -2.61 -22.18
N LEU A 790 -14.46 -3.58 -21.32
CA LEU A 790 -15.42 -4.66 -21.66
C LEU A 790 -16.83 -4.12 -21.96
N ILE A 791 -17.28 -3.07 -21.27
CA ILE A 791 -18.56 -2.39 -21.54
C ILE A 791 -18.52 -1.70 -22.92
N CYS A 792 -17.42 -1.03 -23.27
CA CYS A 792 -17.22 -0.45 -24.61
C CYS A 792 -17.21 -1.52 -25.72
N CYS A 793 -16.52 -2.66 -25.50
CA CYS A 793 -16.55 -3.80 -26.42
C CYS A 793 -17.97 -4.34 -26.62
N GLY A 794 -18.78 -4.38 -25.55
CA GLY A 794 -20.20 -4.74 -25.63
C GLY A 794 -20.99 -3.79 -26.53
N GLY A 795 -20.79 -2.47 -26.37
CA GLY A 795 -21.41 -1.46 -27.24
C GLY A 795 -20.99 -1.62 -28.71
N MET A 796 -19.72 -1.93 -28.98
CA MET A 796 -19.23 -2.22 -30.34
C MET A 796 -19.90 -3.47 -30.94
N GLY A 797 -20.10 -4.53 -30.15
CA GLY A 797 -20.82 -5.73 -30.58
C GLY A 797 -22.28 -5.47 -30.96
N VAL A 798 -22.97 -4.58 -30.23
CA VAL A 798 -24.35 -4.16 -30.56
C VAL A 798 -24.40 -3.41 -31.90
N LEU A 799 -23.35 -2.69 -32.28
CA LEU A 799 -23.28 -1.95 -33.55
C LEU A 799 -23.00 -2.84 -34.75
N LEU A 800 -22.07 -3.79 -34.62
CA LEU A 800 -21.83 -4.78 -35.67
C LEU A 800 -23.07 -5.66 -35.91
N ALA A 801 -23.81 -6.00 -34.84
CA ALA A 801 -25.11 -6.64 -34.94
C ALA A 801 -26.17 -5.71 -35.56
N SER A 802 -26.17 -4.41 -35.22
CA SER A 802 -27.07 -3.40 -35.79
C SER A 802 -26.93 -3.30 -37.30
N ASP A 803 -25.70 -3.22 -37.83
CA ASP A 803 -25.49 -3.06 -39.27
C ASP A 803 -25.84 -4.34 -40.05
N HIS A 804 -25.63 -5.52 -39.45
CA HIS A 804 -26.09 -6.81 -39.98
C HIS A 804 -27.63 -6.99 -39.90
N ILE A 805 -28.33 -6.28 -39.01
CA ILE A 805 -29.80 -6.33 -38.88
C ILE A 805 -30.48 -5.25 -39.72
N THR A 806 -29.83 -4.08 -39.88
CA THR A 806 -30.32 -2.96 -40.68
C THR A 806 -30.20 -3.24 -42.19
N SER A 807 -29.27 -4.11 -42.59
CA SER A 807 -29.18 -4.72 -43.94
C SER A 807 -30.23 -5.84 -44.16
N GLY A 808 -31.45 -5.61 -43.70
CA GLY A 808 -32.54 -6.59 -43.76
C GLY A 808 -33.04 -6.87 -45.19
N SER A 809 -32.99 -8.14 -45.61
CA SER A 809 -33.65 -8.67 -46.82
C SER A 809 -33.23 -8.08 -48.18
N GLY A 810 -31.96 -7.67 -48.31
CA GLY A 810 -31.28 -7.45 -49.58
C GLY A 810 -29.77 -7.60 -49.37
N ASP A 811 -29.06 -8.21 -50.33
CA ASP A 811 -27.65 -8.61 -50.17
C ASP A 811 -26.80 -7.58 -49.44
N SER A 812 -26.21 -7.98 -48.30
CA SER A 812 -25.16 -7.22 -47.61
C SER A 812 -23.94 -7.17 -48.53
N THR A 813 -23.90 -6.14 -49.39
CA THR A 813 -23.01 -6.11 -50.55
C THR A 813 -21.57 -6.40 -50.14
N PRO A 814 -20.83 -7.29 -50.84
CA PRO A 814 -19.45 -7.64 -50.45
C PRO A 814 -18.49 -6.45 -50.37
N THR A 815 -18.86 -5.30 -50.95
CA THR A 815 -18.21 -4.01 -50.77
C THR A 815 -18.24 -3.48 -49.34
N GLN A 816 -19.35 -3.55 -48.60
CA GLN A 816 -19.45 -2.98 -47.25
C GLN A 816 -18.57 -3.73 -46.25
N VAL A 817 -18.71 -5.05 -46.18
CA VAL A 817 -17.86 -5.92 -45.33
C VAL A 817 -16.37 -5.74 -45.63
N LYS A 818 -16.01 -5.52 -46.90
CA LYS A 818 -14.63 -5.20 -47.31
C LYS A 818 -14.14 -3.85 -46.78
N GLY A 819 -15.03 -2.84 -46.69
CA GLY A 819 -14.74 -1.56 -46.05
C GLY A 819 -14.48 -1.71 -44.55
N ASP A 820 -15.30 -2.49 -43.85
CA ASP A 820 -15.18 -2.71 -42.41
C ASP A 820 -13.89 -3.51 -42.07
N ILE A 821 -13.52 -4.48 -42.91
CA ILE A 821 -12.23 -5.19 -42.81
C ILE A 821 -11.05 -4.22 -42.98
N PHE A 822 -11.09 -3.30 -43.96
CA PHE A 822 -10.03 -2.30 -44.11
C PHE A 822 -9.97 -1.34 -42.91
N ALA A 823 -11.12 -0.89 -42.39
CA ALA A 823 -11.15 -0.06 -41.19
C ALA A 823 -10.56 -0.79 -39.98
N LEU A 824 -10.80 -2.11 -39.82
CA LEU A 824 -10.24 -2.89 -38.72
C LEU A 824 -8.72 -3.06 -38.85
N VAL A 825 -8.21 -3.27 -40.07
CA VAL A 825 -6.75 -3.24 -40.33
C VAL A 825 -6.17 -1.86 -40.03
N GLY A 826 -6.83 -0.79 -40.48
CA GLY A 826 -6.41 0.60 -40.22
C GLY A 826 -6.35 0.92 -38.72
N ALA A 827 -7.39 0.59 -37.97
CA ALA A 827 -7.45 0.73 -36.51
C ALA A 827 -6.41 -0.14 -35.78
N THR A 828 -6.07 -1.32 -36.31
CA THR A 828 -4.97 -2.16 -35.76
C THR A 828 -3.61 -1.49 -35.98
N MET A 829 -3.38 -0.91 -37.16
CA MET A 829 -2.15 -0.20 -37.49
C MET A 829 -2.00 1.11 -36.72
N TYR A 830 -3.09 1.88 -36.53
CA TYR A 830 -3.09 3.02 -35.62
C TYR A 830 -2.81 2.61 -34.17
N GLY A 831 -3.46 1.55 -33.66
CA GLY A 831 -3.20 1.08 -32.29
C GLY A 831 -1.77 0.60 -32.05
N LEU A 832 -1.08 0.10 -33.09
CA LEU A 832 0.37 -0.12 -33.07
C LEU A 832 1.16 1.20 -33.12
N SER A 833 0.83 2.10 -34.05
CA SER A 833 1.48 3.39 -34.24
C SER A 833 1.44 4.24 -32.96
N ASN A 834 0.27 4.39 -32.33
CA ASN A 834 0.05 5.19 -31.13
C ASN A 834 0.91 4.73 -29.94
N VAL A 835 1.11 3.41 -29.78
CA VAL A 835 1.94 2.84 -28.70
C VAL A 835 3.44 2.97 -29.00
N PHE A 836 3.85 2.81 -30.26
CA PHE A 836 5.22 3.09 -30.67
C PHE A 836 5.54 4.59 -30.56
N GLU A 837 4.61 5.48 -30.93
CA GLU A 837 4.77 6.92 -30.78
C GLU A 837 4.84 7.31 -29.30
N GLU A 838 3.94 6.82 -28.43
CA GLU A 838 4.01 7.03 -26.97
C GLU A 838 5.40 6.65 -26.42
N TRP A 839 5.94 5.51 -26.83
CA TRP A 839 7.30 5.10 -26.46
C TRP A 839 8.37 6.08 -26.99
N PHE A 840 8.32 6.44 -28.28
CA PHE A 840 9.27 7.36 -28.90
C PHE A 840 9.24 8.75 -28.28
N VAL A 841 8.08 9.41 -28.22
CA VAL A 841 7.97 10.80 -27.74
C VAL A 841 8.29 10.94 -26.25
N SER A 842 8.30 9.84 -25.51
CA SER A 842 8.74 9.78 -24.11
C SER A 842 10.28 9.75 -23.95
N LYS A 843 11.00 9.05 -24.86
CA LYS A 843 12.48 8.90 -24.86
C LYS A 843 13.22 9.85 -25.81
N ARG A 844 12.52 10.52 -26.73
CA ARG A 844 13.07 11.42 -27.75
C ARG A 844 12.27 12.72 -27.83
N PRO A 845 12.89 13.83 -28.25
CA PRO A 845 12.18 15.09 -28.39
C PRO A 845 11.18 15.06 -29.57
N MET A 846 10.01 15.66 -29.36
CA MET A 846 8.87 15.62 -30.30
C MET A 846 9.22 15.98 -31.75
N TYR A 847 10.08 16.98 -31.97
CA TYR A 847 10.50 17.39 -33.31
C TYR A 847 11.35 16.33 -34.03
N GLU A 848 12.12 15.51 -33.30
CA GLU A 848 12.90 14.40 -33.89
C GLU A 848 11.96 13.30 -34.38
N VAL A 849 10.98 12.93 -33.53
CA VAL A 849 9.99 11.89 -33.86
C VAL A 849 9.16 12.31 -35.05
N LEU A 850 8.56 13.51 -35.03
CA LEU A 850 7.76 14.03 -36.16
C LEU A 850 8.59 14.30 -37.41
N GLY A 851 9.85 14.71 -37.25
CA GLY A 851 10.78 14.93 -38.36
C GLY A 851 11.24 13.65 -39.05
N MET A 852 11.29 12.52 -38.32
CA MET A 852 11.58 11.21 -38.92
C MET A 852 10.31 10.53 -39.44
N LEU A 853 9.19 10.65 -38.72
CA LEU A 853 7.85 10.20 -39.14
C LEU A 853 7.43 10.85 -40.47
N GLY A 854 7.61 12.15 -40.61
CA GLY A 854 7.42 12.85 -41.88
C GLY A 854 8.33 12.30 -42.98
N LEU A 855 9.65 12.21 -42.74
CA LEU A 855 10.61 11.85 -43.79
C LEU A 855 10.40 10.43 -44.31
N PHE A 856 10.29 9.44 -43.43
CA PHE A 856 10.02 8.06 -43.84
C PHE A 856 8.57 7.89 -44.32
N GLY A 857 7.62 8.67 -43.78
CA GLY A 857 6.25 8.76 -44.27
C GLY A 857 6.15 9.18 -45.74
N ILE A 858 6.92 10.19 -46.18
CA ILE A 858 7.00 10.57 -47.61
C ILE A 858 7.47 9.39 -48.47
N ILE A 859 8.49 8.66 -48.03
CA ILE A 859 9.09 7.56 -48.79
C ILE A 859 8.13 6.38 -48.90
N ILE A 860 7.56 5.95 -47.77
CA ILE A 860 6.64 4.80 -47.70
C ILE A 860 5.32 5.14 -48.41
N ASN A 861 4.69 6.26 -48.04
CA ASN A 861 3.41 6.66 -48.62
C ASN A 861 3.52 7.05 -50.10
N GLY A 862 4.66 7.65 -50.49
CA GLY A 862 4.98 7.89 -51.90
C GLY A 862 5.08 6.59 -52.70
N LEU A 863 5.65 5.52 -52.12
CA LEU A 863 5.68 4.19 -52.73
C LEU A 863 4.28 3.53 -52.74
N THR A 864 3.52 3.60 -51.65
CA THR A 864 2.15 3.08 -51.55
C THR A 864 1.23 3.74 -52.59
N ALA A 865 1.25 5.07 -52.71
CA ALA A 865 0.55 5.81 -53.77
C ALA A 865 1.07 5.44 -55.17
N ALA A 866 2.39 5.33 -55.35
CA ALA A 866 3.00 4.94 -56.61
C ALA A 866 2.81 3.46 -56.98
N ILE A 867 2.16 2.65 -56.14
CA ILE A 867 1.75 1.26 -56.44
C ILE A 867 0.23 1.18 -56.59
N PHE A 868 -0.53 1.54 -55.55
CA PHE A 868 -1.96 1.25 -55.46
C PHE A 868 -2.84 2.33 -56.11
N ASP A 869 -2.47 3.61 -56.02
CA ASP A 869 -3.28 4.72 -56.55
C ASP A 869 -3.15 4.94 -58.06
N ARG A 870 -2.31 4.16 -58.76
CA ARG A 870 -2.09 4.22 -60.23
C ARG A 870 -3.38 4.20 -61.07
N GLY A 871 -4.42 3.50 -60.59
CA GLY A 871 -5.74 3.48 -61.24
C GLY A 871 -6.57 4.72 -60.90
N SER A 872 -6.57 5.12 -59.64
CA SER A 872 -7.28 6.28 -59.10
C SER A 872 -6.89 7.58 -59.83
N PHE A 873 -5.59 7.81 -60.06
CA PHE A 873 -5.10 9.00 -60.78
C PHE A 873 -5.68 9.17 -62.19
N LYS A 874 -6.11 8.09 -62.86
CA LYS A 874 -6.70 8.14 -64.22
C LYS A 874 -8.19 8.49 -64.22
N THR A 875 -8.84 8.49 -63.06
CA THR A 875 -10.29 8.68 -62.90
C THR A 875 -10.65 9.83 -61.95
N ALA A 876 -9.65 10.38 -61.25
CA ALA A 876 -9.78 11.54 -60.37
C ALA A 876 -10.20 12.82 -61.11
N THR A 877 -11.10 13.60 -60.50
CA THR A 877 -11.42 14.96 -60.92
C THR A 877 -10.54 15.97 -60.18
N TRP A 878 -10.03 16.96 -60.91
CA TRP A 878 -9.16 18.02 -60.38
C TRP A 878 -9.83 19.38 -60.56
N ASP A 879 -10.68 19.76 -59.61
CA ASP A 879 -11.31 21.08 -59.53
C ASP A 879 -10.84 21.88 -58.30
N GLY A 880 -11.20 23.16 -58.23
CA GLY A 880 -10.81 24.04 -57.11
C GLY A 880 -11.43 23.65 -55.76
N GLN A 881 -12.54 22.90 -55.75
CA GLN A 881 -13.15 22.38 -54.52
C GLN A 881 -12.40 21.15 -54.02
N VAL A 882 -12.00 20.23 -54.90
CA VAL A 882 -11.11 19.10 -54.60
C VAL A 882 -9.78 19.61 -54.04
N GLY A 883 -9.17 20.63 -54.65
CA GLY A 883 -7.99 21.29 -54.11
C GLY A 883 -8.22 21.87 -52.70
N GLY A 884 -9.36 22.55 -52.49
CA GLY A 884 -9.77 23.06 -51.18
C GLY A 884 -9.97 21.96 -50.13
N TYR A 885 -10.54 20.82 -50.49
CA TYR A 885 -10.73 19.67 -49.59
C TYR A 885 -9.39 19.00 -49.23
N ILE A 886 -8.45 18.86 -50.18
CA ILE A 886 -7.11 18.35 -49.90
C ILE A 886 -6.34 19.30 -48.97
N VAL A 887 -6.45 20.62 -49.16
CA VAL A 887 -5.85 21.61 -48.25
C VAL A 887 -6.50 21.55 -46.86
N GLY A 888 -7.83 21.50 -46.78
CA GLY A 888 -8.57 21.38 -45.52
C GLY A 888 -8.21 20.10 -44.74
N TYR A 889 -8.14 18.97 -45.44
CA TYR A 889 -7.66 17.69 -44.92
C TYR A 889 -6.22 17.80 -44.39
N THR A 890 -5.31 18.35 -45.21
CA THR A 890 -3.88 18.48 -44.86
C THR A 890 -3.67 19.37 -43.64
N LEU A 891 -4.41 20.48 -43.51
CA LEU A 891 -4.32 21.36 -42.35
C LEU A 891 -4.91 20.71 -41.08
N ALA A 892 -6.05 20.05 -41.19
CA ALA A 892 -6.66 19.34 -40.06
C ALA A 892 -5.79 18.18 -39.56
N LEU A 893 -5.18 17.42 -40.48
CA LEU A 893 -4.25 16.32 -40.16
C LEU A 893 -2.91 16.86 -39.63
N GLY A 894 -2.37 17.95 -40.20
CA GLY A 894 -1.15 18.58 -39.70
C GLY A 894 -1.28 19.07 -38.26
N ILE A 895 -2.42 19.68 -37.91
CA ILE A 895 -2.75 20.05 -36.52
C ILE A 895 -2.86 18.80 -35.64
N PHE A 896 -3.48 17.72 -36.13
CA PHE A 896 -3.59 16.45 -35.40
C PHE A 896 -2.22 15.87 -35.03
N TYR A 897 -1.33 15.71 -36.02
CA TYR A 897 0.03 15.18 -35.81
C TYR A 897 0.91 16.10 -34.94
N THR A 898 0.70 17.41 -34.98
CA THR A 898 1.38 18.36 -34.07
C THR A 898 0.92 18.22 -32.61
N LEU A 899 -0.35 17.86 -32.36
CA LEU A 899 -0.94 17.86 -31.01
C LEU A 899 -1.02 16.48 -30.35
N ALA A 900 -1.15 15.39 -31.12
CA ALA A 900 -1.21 14.02 -30.59
C ALA A 900 -0.03 13.66 -29.66
N PRO A 901 1.24 13.95 -30.01
CA PRO A 901 2.40 13.72 -29.13
C PRO A 901 2.30 14.37 -27.76
N ILE A 902 1.59 15.51 -27.64
CA ILE A 902 1.44 16.24 -26.38
C ILE A 902 0.54 15.44 -25.43
N ILE A 903 -0.55 14.83 -25.94
CA ILE A 903 -1.37 13.91 -25.14
C ILE A 903 -0.60 12.64 -24.80
N LEU A 904 0.10 12.01 -25.77
CA LEU A 904 0.87 10.78 -25.53
C LEU A 904 2.00 10.98 -24.47
N ARG A 905 2.44 12.22 -24.25
CA ARG A 905 3.36 12.60 -23.17
C ARG A 905 2.67 12.87 -21.83
N MET A 906 1.51 13.53 -21.84
CA MET A 906 0.79 13.94 -20.62
C MET A 906 -0.06 12.81 -20.02
N ALA A 907 -0.65 11.98 -20.87
CA ALA A 907 -1.47 10.81 -20.55
C ALA A 907 -1.02 9.64 -21.45
N SER A 908 -1.75 8.52 -21.47
CA SER A 908 -1.39 7.31 -22.24
C SER A 908 -2.00 7.27 -23.65
N ALA A 909 -1.49 6.39 -24.53
CA ALA A 909 -2.14 6.09 -25.81
C ALA A 909 -3.59 5.60 -25.63
N ALA A 910 -3.86 4.88 -24.54
CA ALA A 910 -5.22 4.44 -24.20
C ALA A 910 -6.12 5.65 -23.87
N PHE A 911 -5.62 6.65 -23.14
CA PHE A 911 -6.33 7.91 -22.92
C PHE A 911 -6.55 8.66 -24.24
N PHE A 912 -5.53 8.75 -25.09
CA PHE A 912 -5.57 9.42 -26.39
C PHE A 912 -6.68 8.87 -27.27
N ASP A 913 -6.69 7.56 -27.56
CA ASP A 913 -7.72 6.94 -28.40
C ASP A 913 -9.12 7.03 -27.76
N ILE A 914 -9.22 6.94 -26.43
CA ILE A 914 -10.48 7.19 -25.71
C ILE A 914 -10.99 8.62 -25.92
N SER A 915 -10.10 9.62 -25.96
CA SER A 915 -10.51 11.02 -26.20
C SER A 915 -11.06 11.24 -27.61
N LEU A 916 -10.51 10.54 -28.61
CA LEU A 916 -10.94 10.60 -30.01
C LEU A 916 -12.36 10.07 -30.23
N LEU A 917 -12.89 9.25 -29.31
CA LEU A 917 -14.27 8.73 -29.37
C LEU A 917 -15.33 9.83 -29.32
N THR A 918 -15.01 11.00 -28.76
CA THR A 918 -15.88 12.18 -28.84
C THR A 918 -16.04 12.69 -30.28
N GLY A 919 -15.08 12.39 -31.17
CA GLY A 919 -15.17 12.62 -32.61
C GLY A 919 -16.28 11.83 -33.28
N ASN A 920 -16.68 10.67 -32.74
CA ASN A 920 -17.81 9.89 -33.25
C ASN A 920 -19.15 10.59 -32.97
N PHE A 921 -19.25 11.37 -31.88
CA PHE A 921 -20.42 12.22 -31.60
C PHE A 921 -20.49 13.42 -32.55
N TRP A 922 -19.36 14.09 -32.79
CA TRP A 922 -19.27 15.16 -33.79
C TRP A 922 -19.55 14.64 -35.22
N GLY A 923 -19.08 13.45 -35.54
CA GLY A 923 -19.35 12.75 -36.80
C GLY A 923 -20.81 12.35 -36.98
N ILE A 924 -21.51 11.96 -35.91
CA ILE A 924 -22.98 11.79 -35.91
C ILE A 924 -23.69 13.11 -36.23
N ILE A 925 -23.32 14.21 -35.58
CA ILE A 925 -23.94 15.54 -35.80
C ILE A 925 -23.74 15.99 -37.26
N ILE A 926 -22.54 15.82 -37.81
CA ILE A 926 -22.21 16.17 -39.20
C ILE A 926 -22.87 15.19 -40.18
N GLY A 927 -22.92 13.89 -39.86
CA GLY A 927 -23.65 12.87 -40.62
C GLY A 927 -25.12 13.22 -40.83
N ILE A 928 -25.81 13.66 -39.77
CA ILE A 928 -27.20 14.14 -39.87
C ILE A 928 -27.25 15.47 -40.66
N LYS A 929 -26.49 16.50 -40.25
CA LYS A 929 -26.69 17.88 -40.74
C LYS A 929 -26.10 18.19 -42.11
N VAL A 930 -25.05 17.47 -42.53
CA VAL A 930 -24.31 17.72 -43.78
C VAL A 930 -24.57 16.63 -44.81
N PHE A 931 -24.73 15.38 -44.36
CA PHE A 931 -24.91 14.22 -45.25
C PHE A 931 -26.32 13.60 -45.20
N GLY A 932 -27.21 14.07 -44.31
CA GLY A 932 -28.62 13.66 -44.28
C GLY A 932 -28.89 12.26 -43.73
N TYR A 933 -27.97 11.66 -42.98
CA TYR A 933 -28.08 10.25 -42.55
C TYR A 933 -29.18 10.01 -41.52
N THR A 934 -29.98 8.97 -41.75
CA THR A 934 -31.00 8.44 -40.82
C THR A 934 -30.37 7.41 -39.87
N ILE A 935 -30.50 7.60 -38.56
CA ILE A 935 -29.85 6.76 -37.54
C ILE A 935 -30.81 5.65 -37.06
N TYR A 936 -30.33 4.41 -37.04
CA TYR A 936 -31.08 3.25 -36.55
C TYR A 936 -31.15 3.23 -35.01
N TYR A 937 -32.22 2.66 -34.44
CA TYR A 937 -32.51 2.81 -32.99
C TYR A 937 -31.48 2.14 -32.06
N LEU A 938 -30.65 1.21 -32.56
CA LEU A 938 -29.57 0.57 -31.79
C LEU A 938 -28.34 1.48 -31.63
N TYR A 939 -28.10 2.43 -32.54
CA TYR A 939 -26.94 3.34 -32.47
C TYR A 939 -26.90 4.16 -31.17
N PRO A 940 -28.00 4.83 -30.75
CA PRO A 940 -28.05 5.53 -29.46
C PRO A 940 -27.83 4.61 -28.25
N ILE A 941 -28.32 3.35 -28.30
CA ILE A 941 -28.17 2.39 -27.20
C ILE A 941 -26.70 1.99 -27.03
N ALA A 942 -26.03 1.64 -28.13
CA ALA A 942 -24.61 1.34 -28.12
C ALA A 942 -23.76 2.56 -27.70
N PHE A 943 -24.12 3.76 -28.17
CA PHE A 943 -23.46 5.00 -27.76
C PHE A 943 -23.57 5.25 -26.24
N VAL A 944 -24.74 4.99 -25.64
CA VAL A 944 -24.91 5.07 -24.17
C VAL A 944 -24.06 4.01 -23.45
N MET A 945 -24.00 2.76 -23.94
CA MET A 945 -23.11 1.74 -23.38
C MET A 945 -21.64 2.19 -23.42
N ILE A 946 -21.18 2.71 -24.55
CA ILE A 946 -19.83 3.25 -24.75
C ILE A 946 -19.54 4.38 -23.74
N ILE A 947 -20.40 5.40 -23.66
CA ILE A 947 -20.22 6.53 -22.73
C ILE A 947 -20.17 6.04 -21.27
N LEU A 948 -20.99 5.06 -20.90
CA LEU A 948 -20.99 4.47 -19.56
C LEU A 948 -19.68 3.71 -19.29
N GLY A 949 -19.17 2.94 -20.26
CA GLY A 949 -17.86 2.30 -20.19
C GLY A 949 -16.70 3.29 -20.02
N LEU A 950 -16.75 4.44 -20.70
CA LEU A 950 -15.77 5.52 -20.52
C LEU A 950 -15.83 6.16 -19.14
N VAL A 951 -17.03 6.42 -18.61
CA VAL A 951 -17.20 6.95 -17.25
C VAL A 951 -16.64 5.96 -16.22
N VAL A 952 -16.90 4.66 -16.37
CA VAL A 952 -16.32 3.61 -15.51
C VAL A 952 -14.79 3.54 -15.63
N TYR A 953 -14.23 3.71 -16.84
CA TYR A 953 -12.78 3.77 -17.04
C TYR A 953 -12.14 4.99 -16.36
N PHE A 954 -12.74 6.18 -16.49
CA PHE A 954 -12.17 7.42 -15.95
C PHE A 954 -12.32 7.57 -14.44
N LEU A 955 -13.44 7.12 -13.85
CA LEU A 955 -13.63 7.11 -12.40
C LEU A 955 -12.61 6.21 -11.66
N ALA A 956 -11.96 5.29 -12.38
CA ALA A 956 -10.88 4.45 -11.87
C ALA A 956 -9.47 5.07 -12.01
N GLY A 957 -9.32 6.22 -12.68
CA GLY A 957 -8.03 6.88 -12.93
C GLY A 957 -7.34 7.40 -11.65
N SER A 958 -6.14 7.99 -11.79
CA SER A 958 -5.45 8.63 -10.66
C SER A 958 -4.32 9.57 -11.07
N MET A 959 -4.49 10.88 -10.80
CA MET A 959 -3.50 11.98 -10.83
C MET A 959 -2.20 11.79 -11.64
N LEU A 960 -1.20 11.06 -11.10
CA LEU A 960 0.12 10.91 -11.71
C LEU A 960 0.29 9.65 -12.58
N GLY A 961 -0.66 8.71 -12.55
CA GLY A 961 -0.52 7.37 -13.12
C GLY A 961 -0.24 7.34 -14.62
N ASP A 962 -0.97 8.14 -15.41
CA ASP A 962 -0.87 8.13 -16.87
C ASP A 962 0.29 8.99 -17.43
N SER A 963 0.83 9.91 -16.60
CA SER A 963 2.03 10.70 -16.92
C SER A 963 3.33 9.93 -16.61
N ARG A 964 3.35 9.05 -15.59
CA ARG A 964 4.51 8.19 -15.27
C ARG A 964 4.53 7.00 -16.22
N LYS A 965 5.60 6.88 -17.01
CA LYS A 965 5.79 5.82 -18.00
C LYS A 965 6.67 4.70 -17.43
N PRO A 966 6.17 3.44 -17.27
CA PRO A 966 6.94 2.35 -16.65
C PRO A 966 8.27 2.01 -17.32
N TRP A 967 8.41 2.30 -18.62
CA TRP A 967 9.63 2.05 -19.41
C TRP A 967 10.62 3.21 -19.42
N LEU A 968 10.37 4.29 -18.66
CA LEU A 968 11.32 5.39 -18.42
C LEU A 968 12.07 5.26 -17.09
N GLY A 969 11.85 4.18 -16.35
CA GLY A 969 12.42 3.96 -15.02
C GLY A 969 11.61 4.61 -13.89
N ARG A 970 12.09 4.49 -12.65
CA ARG A 970 11.32 4.84 -11.43
C ARG A 970 11.09 6.35 -11.32
N TYR A 971 12.10 7.14 -11.66
CA TYR A 971 12.18 8.59 -11.57
C TYR A 971 12.03 9.28 -12.94
N GLN A 972 11.68 8.52 -13.98
CA GLN A 972 11.62 8.99 -15.37
C GLN A 972 12.98 9.47 -15.90
N GLU A 973 14.04 8.89 -15.33
CA GLU A 973 15.45 9.09 -15.60
C GLU A 973 15.76 8.94 -17.10
N ASP A 974 15.18 7.93 -17.75
CA ASP A 974 15.38 7.59 -19.17
C ASP A 974 14.54 8.46 -20.13
N GLY A 975 13.83 9.46 -19.59
CA GLY A 975 12.94 10.39 -20.33
C GLY A 975 13.58 11.72 -20.74
N VAL A 976 12.95 12.41 -21.69
CA VAL A 976 13.35 13.76 -22.11
C VAL A 976 12.59 14.84 -21.35
N ALA A 977 13.26 15.92 -20.93
CA ALA A 977 12.62 17.09 -20.35
C ALA A 977 11.98 17.94 -21.47
N GLY A 978 10.64 17.93 -21.57
CA GLY A 978 9.95 18.69 -22.61
C GLY A 978 8.46 18.87 -22.30
N VAL A 979 7.78 19.69 -23.12
CA VAL A 979 6.34 19.97 -22.95
C VAL A 979 5.56 18.66 -22.81
N GLY A 980 4.78 18.58 -21.73
CA GLY A 980 3.95 17.43 -21.35
C GLY A 980 4.62 16.36 -20.47
N THR A 981 5.96 16.23 -20.45
CA THR A 981 6.62 15.08 -19.80
C THR A 981 6.71 15.22 -18.27
N ALA A 982 6.57 14.09 -17.56
CA ALA A 982 6.70 14.04 -16.10
C ALA A 982 8.05 14.60 -15.61
N LYS A 983 9.15 14.32 -16.33
CA LYS A 983 10.49 14.86 -16.05
C LYS A 983 10.52 16.40 -16.01
N LEU A 984 9.83 17.08 -16.94
CA LEU A 984 9.73 18.54 -16.91
C LEU A 984 8.84 19.06 -15.76
N LYS A 985 7.83 18.31 -15.32
CA LYS A 985 7.00 18.68 -14.16
C LYS A 985 7.82 18.63 -12.87
N ALA A 986 8.58 17.56 -12.66
CA ALA A 986 9.47 17.39 -11.50
C ALA A 986 10.54 18.50 -11.43
N ILE A 987 11.23 18.79 -12.55
CA ILE A 987 12.20 19.90 -12.63
C ILE A 987 11.55 21.26 -12.29
N LYS A 988 10.29 21.47 -12.67
CA LYS A 988 9.57 22.72 -12.36
C LYS A 988 9.14 22.83 -10.89
N GLU A 989 8.67 21.77 -10.26
CA GLU A 989 8.31 21.80 -8.82
C GLU A 989 9.59 21.86 -7.95
N ALA A 990 10.66 21.13 -8.29
CA ALA A 990 11.96 21.25 -7.60
C ALA A 990 12.59 22.67 -7.71
N ARG A 991 12.45 23.34 -8.87
CA ARG A 991 12.82 24.76 -9.01
C ARG A 991 11.92 25.69 -8.17
N ARG A 992 10.64 25.35 -8.01
CA ARG A 992 9.66 26.13 -7.22
C ARG A 992 9.88 25.99 -5.71
N GLU A 993 10.33 24.83 -5.25
CA GLU A 993 10.68 24.55 -3.86
C GLU A 993 12.10 25.01 -3.48
N GLY A 994 12.83 25.62 -4.44
CA GLY A 994 14.11 26.27 -4.20
C GLY A 994 15.33 25.35 -4.29
N VAL A 995 15.16 24.09 -4.71
CA VAL A 995 16.23 23.09 -4.79
C VAL A 995 17.23 23.41 -5.92
N ILE A 996 16.77 24.04 -7.02
CA ILE A 996 17.62 24.44 -8.15
C ILE A 996 18.03 25.93 -8.02
N VAL A 997 19.23 26.17 -7.50
CA VAL A 997 19.82 27.52 -7.43
C VAL A 997 20.55 27.87 -8.74
N GLY A 998 19.86 28.56 -9.65
CA GLY A 998 20.49 29.27 -10.77
C GLY A 998 19.82 29.11 -12.14
N GLY A 999 20.10 30.06 -13.03
CA GLY A 999 19.81 30.00 -14.47
C GLY A 999 18.37 30.35 -14.87
N GLU A 1000 18.07 31.66 -14.98
CA GLU A 1000 17.05 32.09 -15.93
C GLU A 1000 17.52 31.79 -17.35
N GLY A 1001 16.82 30.89 -18.03
CA GLY A 1001 17.13 30.41 -19.36
C GLY A 1001 15.91 29.72 -19.94
N ASN A 1002 15.60 30.01 -21.21
CA ASN A 1002 14.32 29.65 -21.82
C ASN A 1002 14.14 28.13 -21.99
N VAL A 1003 12.91 27.66 -21.75
CA VAL A 1003 12.41 26.29 -22.00
C VAL A 1003 11.20 26.37 -22.92
#